data_AF-A0AAN5DF52-F1
#
_entry.id   AF-A0AAN5DF52-F1
#
_cell.length_a   1.000
_cell.length_b   1.000
_cell.length_c   1.000
_cell.angle_alpha   90.00
_cell.angle_beta   90.00
_cell.angle_gamma   90.00
#
_symmetry.space_group_name_H-M   'P 1'
#
loop_
_entity.id
_entity.type
_entity.pdbx_description
1 polymer ?
#
loop_
_entity_poly.entity_id
_entity_poly.type
_entity_poly.pdbx_seq_one_letter_code
_entity_poly.pdbx_strand_id
1 'polypeptide(L)'
;SVQAKGECLDTYVYLRTGSRTLVCPSTLTRKSAGTDDIFLAGPLRLEMREPFRRWRVQYKGLMTDESTGEQVFVVLAGWWKPTSDAKWRYNFVDTNTFEDQLTTRPFCLAKHVKHANNLLDTSDLVQWGELHCELSIDGEDTKESRLRGLRARYRDKVQQEQQLSVYFDHGDRLLWSRRHSENGVITHGFIACGDQKIVPLNLINKDSLYGLNHGDDDIINFQQMGFPYAVSKISQPITFTYTTATGDIVSVTRLTVRHLQYDGHAFFIQRHTAYKNKPAPNLPIIPEYTAFGCERKMPVLRFSHRACQDSSITGGKAANLARLTSIAKGFIVPRGICVTTAAFEAHLDAHPNIKKLVEKLGNQGQDLETCIHIGEQIGAGLCGSIMSEKLKYEIRDALQNEIEFDARFAVRSSAVGEDGAELSSAGQLESYMEVEIDDVAEKVLMCWASNYRRECISYRRQYGQPINPPMGVVVQRMIENGVAGVMFTCDPVRGDPSKIVINAFKGKGEDIVSGTVTPDAVVLRKNDGNVIEQTEPCCLSTVAQSGLHSAALYLEGLFGGPQDVEFIVDIATDEINVVQSRDVTGRERESDFELRTEFNSSNLTDHECFTMANVGEVMPDPVTPLFISCTTKLYDSCFMSENEVMTRSPRHYAVGISIFQQRTILNHGEVFLRTWEETEKDRIAEIALAGQELFTKEMLEMGKQRYDRLHKLFPLFRIAGLLNIVLRDSYIQRDLAFENSQVSRTLIAGGTPAERIRNLEKQLDVATKV
;
A
#
# COMPACT_ATOMS: atom_id res chain seq x y z
N SER A 1 12.55 6.36 -11.26
CA SER A 1 12.10 5.15 -11.96
C SER A 1 12.54 3.94 -11.14
N VAL A 2 11.70 2.92 -10.98
CA VAL A 2 12.06 1.70 -10.22
C VAL A 2 12.27 0.58 -11.23
N GLN A 3 13.48 0.02 -11.32
CA GLN A 3 13.78 -1.05 -12.25
C GLN A 3 13.89 -2.37 -11.49
N ALA A 4 12.84 -3.19 -11.55
CA ALA A 4 12.89 -4.54 -10.99
C ALA A 4 13.81 -5.42 -11.85
N LYS A 5 14.89 -5.92 -11.25
CA LYS A 5 15.60 -7.12 -11.71
C LYS A 5 15.29 -8.22 -10.68
N GLY A 6 15.10 -9.46 -11.13
CA GLY A 6 14.50 -10.56 -10.35
C GLY A 6 15.00 -10.69 -8.91
N GLU A 7 14.07 -11.02 -8.00
CA GLU A 7 14.17 -11.29 -6.55
C GLU A 7 15.01 -10.33 -5.66
N CYS A 8 15.78 -9.41 -6.24
CA CYS A 8 16.62 -8.42 -5.58
C CYS A 8 16.40 -7.06 -6.28
N LEU A 9 15.73 -6.14 -5.60
CA LEU A 9 15.39 -4.81 -6.11
C LEU A 9 16.61 -3.88 -6.05
N ASP A 10 17.45 -3.87 -7.09
CA ASP A 10 18.34 -2.72 -7.36
C ASP A 10 17.45 -1.51 -7.72
N THR A 11 17.02 -0.75 -6.73
CA THR A 11 16.19 0.43 -6.95
C THR A 11 17.03 1.69 -6.81
N TYR A 12 16.96 2.52 -7.85
CA TYR A 12 17.55 3.84 -7.86
C TYR A 12 16.41 4.85 -7.74
N VAL A 13 16.31 5.50 -6.59
CA VAL A 13 15.43 6.67 -6.44
C VAL A 13 16.25 7.90 -6.75
N TYR A 14 15.82 8.66 -7.76
CA TYR A 14 16.39 9.96 -8.07
C TYR A 14 15.27 10.95 -8.41
N LEU A 15 15.46 12.21 -8.01
CA LEU A 15 14.57 13.33 -8.29
C LEU A 15 15.37 14.37 -9.09
N ARG A 16 14.87 14.74 -10.28
CA ARG A 16 15.51 15.75 -11.13
C ARG A 16 14.63 16.99 -11.20
N THR A 17 15.11 18.11 -10.66
CA THR A 17 14.41 19.41 -10.66
C THR A 17 15.23 20.42 -11.45
N GLY A 18 14.83 20.70 -12.70
CA GLY A 18 15.58 21.62 -13.57
C GLY A 18 17.04 21.20 -13.76
N SER A 19 17.96 21.92 -13.11
CA SER A 19 19.42 21.68 -13.13
C SER A 19 19.95 20.74 -12.05
N ARG A 20 19.16 20.40 -11.02
CA ARG A 20 19.61 19.54 -9.90
C ARG A 20 19.16 18.09 -10.11
N THR A 21 20.03 17.15 -9.78
CA THR A 21 19.71 15.71 -9.69
C THR A 21 20.00 15.26 -8.27
N LEU A 22 18.98 14.81 -7.55
CA LEU A 22 19.09 14.27 -6.21
C LEU A 22 19.01 12.73 -6.29
N VAL A 23 19.94 12.00 -5.67
CA VAL A 23 20.05 10.53 -5.77
C VAL A 23 20.06 9.89 -4.38
N CYS A 24 19.31 8.80 -4.20
CA CYS A 24 19.32 8.00 -2.97
C CYS A 24 20.50 6.99 -2.99
N PRO A 25 21.44 7.05 -2.03
CA PRO A 25 22.72 6.31 -2.13
C PRO A 25 22.71 4.85 -1.64
N SER A 26 21.57 4.18 -1.41
CA SER A 26 21.55 2.85 -0.76
C SER A 26 20.70 1.78 -1.47
N THR A 27 21.18 0.52 -1.37
CA THR A 27 20.53 -0.70 -1.87
C THR A 27 19.47 -1.18 -0.88
N LEU A 28 18.32 -1.60 -1.40
CA LEU A 28 17.10 -1.77 -0.64
C LEU A 28 16.87 -3.17 -0.06
N THR A 29 16.17 -3.21 1.08
CA THR A 29 15.55 -4.42 1.63
C THR A 29 14.03 -4.40 1.42
N ARG A 30 13.46 -5.53 0.99
CA ARG A 30 12.01 -5.75 0.91
C ARG A 30 11.53 -6.31 2.26
N LYS A 31 10.72 -5.55 3.02
CA LYS A 31 9.82 -6.12 4.03
C LYS A 31 8.50 -6.43 3.33
N SER A 32 8.15 -7.71 3.15
CA SER A 32 6.77 -8.08 2.81
C SER A 32 6.04 -8.39 4.12
N ALA A 33 5.10 -7.55 4.51
CA ALA A 33 4.15 -7.86 5.57
C ALA A 33 2.78 -8.12 4.91
N GLY A 34 2.33 -9.38 4.90
CA GLY A 34 0.94 -9.72 4.64
C GLY A 34 0.45 -9.69 3.19
N THR A 35 -0.88 -9.66 3.07
CA THR A 35 -1.70 -9.82 1.84
C THR A 35 -1.89 -8.54 1.04
N ASP A 36 -1.44 -7.39 1.56
CA ASP A 36 -1.50 -6.10 0.87
C ASP A 36 -0.19 -5.86 0.09
N ASP A 37 -0.33 -5.41 -1.16
CA ASP A 37 0.79 -5.14 -2.08
C ASP A 37 1.51 -3.83 -1.68
N ILE A 38 2.16 -3.85 -0.51
CA ILE A 38 3.03 -2.79 0.01
C ILE A 38 4.47 -3.16 -0.33
N PHE A 39 5.13 -2.28 -1.09
CA PHE A 39 6.54 -2.38 -1.43
C PHE A 39 7.30 -1.30 -0.68
N LEU A 40 8.10 -1.73 0.28
CA LEU A 40 9.00 -0.88 1.03
C LEU A 40 10.41 -0.95 0.44
N ALA A 41 11.04 0.21 0.42
CA ALA A 41 12.24 0.50 -0.32
C ALA A 41 13.01 1.61 0.43
N GLY A 42 13.46 1.31 1.65
CA GLY A 42 14.08 2.29 2.55
C GLY A 42 13.12 3.46 2.80
N PRO A 43 13.47 4.70 2.42
CA PRO A 43 12.56 5.83 2.55
C PRO A 43 11.37 5.83 1.58
N LEU A 44 11.36 4.95 0.57
CA LEU A 44 10.28 4.80 -0.41
C LEU A 44 9.26 3.74 0.06
N ARG A 45 7.98 4.11 -0.01
CA ARG A 45 6.82 3.23 0.13
C ARG A 45 5.98 3.34 -1.13
N LEU A 46 5.64 2.19 -1.70
CA LEU A 46 4.66 2.07 -2.77
C LEU A 46 3.57 1.14 -2.26
N GLU A 47 2.37 1.66 -2.09
CA GLU A 47 1.24 0.91 -1.56
C GLU A 47 0.12 0.93 -2.59
N MET A 48 -0.29 -0.25 -3.05
CA MET A 48 -1.45 -0.36 -3.92
C MET A 48 -2.72 -0.31 -3.08
N ARG A 49 -3.61 0.65 -3.37
CA ARG A 49 -4.94 0.71 -2.76
C ARG A 49 -5.99 0.13 -3.70
N GLU A 50 -6.66 -0.90 -3.21
CA GLU A 50 -7.75 -1.58 -3.88
C GLU A 50 -9.11 -1.03 -3.45
N PRO A 51 -10.15 -1.05 -4.30
CA PRO A 51 -10.23 -1.62 -5.67
C PRO A 51 -9.74 -0.69 -6.81
N PHE A 52 -9.06 0.41 -6.51
CA PHE A 52 -8.89 1.52 -7.47
C PHE A 52 -7.60 1.51 -8.29
N ARG A 53 -6.74 0.49 -8.13
CA ARG A 53 -5.43 0.36 -8.82
C ARG A 53 -4.57 1.62 -8.69
N ARG A 54 -4.80 2.40 -7.63
CA ARG A 54 -4.06 3.60 -7.27
C ARG A 54 -2.84 3.18 -6.47
N TRP A 55 -1.76 3.89 -6.68
CA TRP A 55 -0.53 3.67 -5.95
C TRP A 55 -0.31 4.86 -5.07
N ARG A 56 -0.42 4.66 -3.76
CA ARG A 56 0.14 5.58 -2.79
C ARG A 56 1.65 5.53 -2.94
N VAL A 57 2.26 6.65 -3.28
CA VAL A 57 3.70 6.80 -3.46
C VAL A 57 4.18 7.77 -2.41
N GLN A 58 5.00 7.28 -1.49
CA GLN A 58 5.57 8.08 -0.42
C GLN A 58 7.08 7.89 -0.39
N TYR A 59 7.83 8.99 -0.39
CA TYR A 59 9.26 9.03 -0.15
C TYR A 59 9.51 10.03 0.98
N LYS A 60 10.11 9.58 2.08
CA LYS A 60 10.52 10.45 3.19
C LYS A 60 11.97 10.12 3.55
N GLY A 61 12.93 10.78 2.91
CA GLY A 61 14.33 10.36 3.00
C GLY A 61 15.35 11.38 2.54
N LEU A 62 16.61 11.10 2.82
CA LEU A 62 17.74 11.89 2.33
C LEU A 62 18.08 11.51 0.88
N MET A 63 18.29 12.52 0.04
CA MET A 63 18.87 12.38 -1.29
C MET A 63 20.15 13.22 -1.39
N THR A 64 21.12 12.77 -2.18
CA THR A 64 22.39 13.49 -2.43
C THR A 64 22.28 14.28 -3.72
N ASP A 65 22.54 15.58 -3.68
CA ASP A 65 22.65 16.42 -4.87
C ASP A 65 23.93 16.05 -5.65
N GLU A 66 23.80 15.55 -6.88
CA GLU A 66 24.94 15.18 -7.73
C GLU A 66 25.85 16.37 -8.07
N SER A 67 25.32 17.59 -8.06
CA SER A 67 26.08 18.78 -8.45
C SER A 67 26.93 19.33 -7.30
N THR A 68 26.44 19.23 -6.06
CA THR A 68 27.10 19.78 -4.87
C THR A 68 27.67 18.71 -3.94
N GLY A 69 27.19 17.47 -4.02
CA GLY A 69 27.48 16.40 -3.08
C GLY A 69 26.73 16.52 -1.74
N GLU A 70 25.88 17.53 -1.58
CA GLU A 70 25.14 17.81 -0.34
C GLU A 70 23.95 16.85 -0.16
N GLN A 71 23.66 16.46 1.08
CA GLN A 71 22.46 15.68 1.39
C GLN A 71 21.30 16.59 1.76
N VAL A 72 20.16 16.39 1.11
CA VAL A 72 18.92 17.13 1.32
C VAL A 72 17.80 16.17 1.72
N PHE A 73 16.97 16.57 2.67
CA PHE A 73 15.80 15.81 3.10
C PHE A 73 14.62 16.07 2.16
N VAL A 74 14.14 15.02 1.50
CA VAL A 74 13.03 15.10 0.55
C VAL A 74 11.82 14.37 1.13
N VAL A 75 10.71 15.08 1.16
CA VAL A 75 9.38 14.53 1.41
C VAL A 75 8.59 14.61 0.11
N LEU A 76 8.18 13.46 -0.42
CA LEU A 76 7.23 13.35 -1.51
C LEU A 76 6.11 12.41 -1.05
N ALA A 77 4.86 12.82 -1.10
CA ALA A 77 3.73 11.96 -0.72
C ALA A 77 2.52 12.23 -1.61
N GLY A 78 1.85 11.18 -2.08
CA GLY A 78 0.68 11.34 -2.93
C GLY A 78 0.27 10.09 -3.68
N TRP A 79 -0.52 10.30 -4.73
CA TRP A 79 -1.22 9.23 -5.44
C TRP A 79 -0.85 9.19 -6.90
N TRP A 80 -0.26 8.07 -7.34
CA TRP A 80 -0.16 7.74 -8.75
C TRP A 80 -1.43 7.02 -9.21
N LYS A 81 -2.02 7.53 -10.29
CA LYS A 81 -3.27 7.05 -10.88
C LYS A 81 -3.05 6.72 -12.36
N PRO A 82 -3.56 5.59 -12.85
CA PRO A 82 -3.42 5.24 -14.24
C PRO A 82 -4.31 6.13 -15.13
N THR A 83 -3.76 6.61 -16.24
CA THR A 83 -4.52 7.32 -17.29
C THR A 83 -4.56 6.56 -18.60
N SER A 84 -3.88 5.41 -18.70
CA SER A 84 -3.97 4.50 -19.85
C SER A 84 -4.40 3.10 -19.47
N ASP A 85 -4.92 2.41 -20.48
CA ASP A 85 -5.13 0.99 -20.44
C ASP A 85 -3.85 0.20 -20.25
N ALA A 86 -3.98 -0.95 -19.61
CA ALA A 86 -2.94 -1.95 -19.57
C ALA A 86 -3.60 -3.34 -19.44
N LYS A 87 -3.24 -4.33 -20.26
CA LYS A 87 -3.83 -5.68 -20.19
C LYS A 87 -3.44 -6.33 -18.86
N TRP A 88 -4.25 -6.13 -17.84
CA TRP A 88 -4.00 -6.63 -16.50
C TRP A 88 -5.30 -7.07 -15.84
N ARG A 89 -5.42 -8.37 -15.59
CA ARG A 89 -6.49 -8.94 -14.77
C ARG A 89 -5.90 -9.24 -13.40
N TYR A 90 -6.49 -8.66 -12.36
CA TYR A 90 -6.15 -8.98 -10.97
C TYR A 90 -7.35 -9.70 -10.35
N ASN A 91 -7.15 -10.98 -10.00
CA ASN A 91 -8.03 -11.74 -9.12
C ASN A 91 -7.17 -12.29 -7.98
N PHE A 92 -7.45 -11.86 -6.74
CA PHE A 92 -6.88 -12.44 -5.51
C PHE A 92 -7.57 -13.73 -5.09
N VAL A 93 -8.69 -14.04 -5.74
CA VAL A 93 -9.35 -15.31 -5.56
C VAL A 93 -8.43 -16.34 -6.17
N ASP A 94 -7.86 -17.21 -5.34
CA ASP A 94 -7.25 -18.45 -5.80
C ASP A 94 -8.27 -19.17 -6.67
N THR A 95 -8.06 -19.08 -7.97
CA THR A 95 -8.97 -19.62 -8.96
C THR A 95 -8.97 -21.14 -8.91
N ASN A 96 -7.95 -21.77 -8.31
CA ASN A 96 -7.88 -23.21 -8.12
C ASN A 96 -9.04 -23.71 -7.23
N THR A 97 -9.38 -22.97 -6.17
CA THR A 97 -10.51 -23.32 -5.29
C THR A 97 -11.86 -23.22 -6.01
N PHE A 98 -11.98 -22.28 -6.95
CA PHE A 98 -13.15 -22.16 -7.83
C PHE A 98 -13.14 -23.18 -8.98
N GLU A 99 -11.97 -23.56 -9.49
CA GLU A 99 -11.79 -24.53 -10.57
C GLU A 99 -12.26 -25.91 -10.15
N ASP A 100 -11.93 -26.36 -8.93
CA ASP A 100 -12.43 -27.63 -8.37
C ASP A 100 -13.96 -27.64 -8.21
N GLN A 101 -14.57 -26.52 -7.80
CA GLN A 101 -16.03 -26.40 -7.67
C GLN A 101 -16.73 -26.32 -9.04
N LEU A 102 -16.13 -25.61 -10.01
CA LEU A 102 -16.72 -25.38 -11.33
C LEU A 102 -16.53 -26.56 -12.29
N THR A 103 -15.46 -27.35 -12.14
CA THR A 103 -15.21 -28.57 -12.94
C THR A 103 -16.22 -29.68 -12.65
N THR A 104 -16.89 -29.66 -11.49
CA THR A 104 -17.96 -30.62 -11.15
C THR A 104 -19.33 -30.28 -11.77
N ARG A 105 -19.47 -29.15 -12.48
CA ARG A 105 -20.74 -28.74 -13.13
C ARG A 105 -20.54 -28.44 -14.63
N PRO A 106 -21.56 -28.70 -15.49
CA PRO A 106 -21.44 -28.57 -16.94
C PRO A 106 -21.54 -27.12 -17.44
N PHE A 107 -20.80 -26.19 -16.83
CA PHE A 107 -20.82 -24.77 -17.21
C PHE A 107 -19.60 -24.41 -18.08
N CYS A 108 -19.85 -23.61 -19.12
CA CYS A 108 -18.85 -23.01 -20.01
C CYS A 108 -17.89 -22.00 -19.33
N LEU A 109 -17.99 -21.83 -18.00
CA LEU A 109 -17.12 -20.97 -17.19
C LEU A 109 -15.68 -21.52 -17.05
N ALA A 110 -15.48 -22.84 -17.01
CA ALA A 110 -14.15 -23.43 -16.79
C ALA A 110 -13.10 -23.01 -17.84
N LYS A 111 -13.53 -22.84 -19.11
CA LYS A 111 -12.66 -22.30 -20.18
C LYS A 111 -12.26 -20.83 -19.92
N HIS A 112 -13.16 -20.05 -19.32
CA HIS A 112 -12.90 -18.65 -18.98
C HIS A 112 -11.98 -18.51 -17.76
N VAL A 113 -12.06 -19.43 -16.79
CA VAL A 113 -11.16 -19.52 -15.63
C VAL A 113 -9.74 -19.85 -16.07
N LYS A 114 -9.56 -20.87 -16.92
CA LYS A 114 -8.25 -21.22 -17.47
C LYS A 114 -7.63 -20.09 -18.30
N HIS A 115 -8.45 -19.35 -19.07
CA HIS A 115 -8.00 -18.15 -19.78
C HIS A 115 -7.62 -17.00 -18.81
N ALA A 116 -8.33 -16.87 -17.68
CA ALA A 116 -7.96 -15.91 -16.63
C ALA A 116 -6.63 -16.28 -15.95
N ASN A 117 -6.37 -17.57 -15.71
CA ASN A 117 -5.10 -18.06 -15.15
C ASN A 117 -3.92 -17.77 -16.08
N ASN A 118 -4.04 -18.08 -17.38
CA ASN A 118 -3.01 -17.74 -18.37
C ASN A 118 -2.75 -16.21 -18.48
N LEU A 119 -3.75 -15.38 -18.18
CA LEU A 119 -3.61 -13.91 -18.17
C LEU A 119 -3.01 -13.37 -16.86
N LEU A 120 -3.16 -14.09 -15.75
CA LEU A 120 -2.47 -13.81 -14.48
C LEU A 120 -0.96 -14.13 -14.60
N ASP A 121 -0.62 -15.12 -15.43
CA ASP A 121 0.76 -15.51 -15.74
C ASP A 121 1.47 -14.56 -16.72
N THR A 122 0.75 -13.78 -17.55
CA THR A 122 1.35 -12.74 -18.40
C THR A 122 1.69 -11.49 -17.56
N SER A 123 2.82 -11.54 -16.87
CA SER A 123 3.11 -10.68 -15.70
C SER A 123 3.87 -9.38 -15.96
N ASP A 124 4.07 -9.00 -17.22
CA ASP A 124 4.75 -7.75 -17.61
C ASP A 124 3.74 -6.67 -17.99
N LEU A 125 3.85 -5.51 -17.33
CA LEU A 125 2.90 -4.40 -17.41
C LEU A 125 3.60 -3.13 -17.81
N VAL A 126 2.95 -2.35 -18.66
CA VAL A 126 3.30 -0.96 -18.89
C VAL A 126 2.03 -0.12 -18.91
N GLN A 127 2.00 0.92 -18.08
CA GLN A 127 0.83 1.75 -17.87
C GLN A 127 1.23 3.21 -17.68
N TRP A 128 0.61 4.11 -18.42
CA TRP A 128 0.77 5.53 -18.22
C TRP A 128 -0.12 6.03 -17.08
N GLY A 129 0.34 7.04 -16.35
CA GLY A 129 -0.43 7.64 -15.28
C GLY A 129 0.05 9.02 -14.85
N GLU A 130 -0.66 9.57 -13.88
CA GLU A 130 -0.39 10.86 -13.25
C GLU A 130 -0.19 10.64 -11.74
N LEU A 131 0.90 11.18 -11.20
CA LEU A 131 1.20 11.28 -9.78
C LEU A 131 0.82 12.68 -9.30
N HIS A 132 -0.16 12.76 -8.42
CA HIS A 132 -0.53 13.98 -7.70
C HIS A 132 0.07 13.91 -6.30
N CYS A 133 1.05 14.76 -6.01
CA CYS A 133 1.83 14.68 -4.77
C CYS A 133 2.17 16.03 -4.20
N GLU A 134 2.42 16.06 -2.89
CA GLU A 134 3.11 17.13 -2.21
C GLU A 134 4.62 16.86 -2.21
N LEU A 135 5.43 17.92 -2.35
CA LEU A 135 6.89 17.87 -2.38
C LEU A 135 7.47 18.95 -1.47
N SER A 136 8.33 18.58 -0.54
CA SER A 136 9.16 19.49 0.26
C SER A 136 10.62 19.02 0.25
N ILE A 137 11.54 19.98 0.22
CA ILE A 137 12.99 19.77 0.26
C ILE A 137 13.52 20.60 1.43
N ASP A 138 14.24 19.96 2.36
CA ASP A 138 14.83 20.56 3.57
C ASP A 138 13.87 21.37 4.45
N GLY A 139 12.58 21.04 4.40
CA GLY A 139 11.55 21.75 5.16
C GLY A 139 11.21 23.13 4.61
N GLU A 140 11.56 23.42 3.35
CA GLU A 140 10.94 24.50 2.57
C GLU A 140 9.43 24.28 2.45
N ASP A 141 8.70 25.35 2.08
CA ASP A 141 7.26 25.31 1.83
C ASP A 141 6.88 24.14 0.91
N THR A 142 5.95 23.33 1.39
CA THR A 142 5.42 22.19 0.65
C THR A 142 4.74 22.66 -0.63
N LYS A 143 5.17 22.12 -1.77
CA LYS A 143 4.61 22.41 -3.10
C LYS A 143 3.74 21.25 -3.56
N GLU A 144 2.51 21.54 -3.95
CA GLU A 144 1.67 20.61 -4.69
C GLU A 144 2.20 20.45 -6.13
N SER A 145 2.26 19.22 -6.63
CA SER A 145 2.79 18.90 -7.95
C SER A 145 1.99 17.78 -8.60
N ARG A 146 1.80 17.89 -9.92
CA ARG A 146 1.23 16.83 -10.76
C ARG A 146 2.25 16.41 -11.81
N LEU A 147 2.73 15.17 -11.71
CA LEU A 147 3.76 14.59 -12.56
C LEU A 147 3.15 13.49 -13.41
N ARG A 148 3.51 13.40 -14.70
CA ARG A 148 3.04 12.33 -15.57
C ARG A 148 4.18 11.39 -15.92
N GLY A 149 3.88 10.09 -15.99
CA GLY A 149 4.93 9.12 -16.26
C GLY A 149 4.44 7.71 -16.50
N LEU A 150 5.41 6.87 -16.86
CA LEU A 150 5.22 5.46 -17.12
C LEU A 150 5.46 4.65 -15.85
N ARG A 151 4.47 3.86 -15.45
CA ARG A 151 4.65 2.73 -14.54
C ARG A 151 4.89 1.49 -15.38
N ALA A 152 5.93 0.75 -15.04
CA ALA A 152 6.19 -0.51 -15.72
C ALA A 152 6.68 -1.59 -14.74
N ARG A 153 6.17 -2.81 -14.89
CA ARG A 153 6.56 -4.00 -14.14
C ARG A 153 7.07 -5.04 -15.12
N TYR A 154 8.23 -5.61 -14.85
CA TYR A 154 8.79 -6.71 -15.62
C TYR A 154 9.22 -7.80 -14.64
N ARG A 155 8.69 -9.01 -14.77
CA ARG A 155 9.10 -10.15 -13.94
C ARG A 155 10.30 -10.88 -14.53
N ASP A 156 10.43 -10.87 -15.85
CA ASP A 156 11.41 -11.68 -16.58
C ASP A 156 12.66 -10.90 -16.97
N LYS A 157 13.75 -11.65 -17.22
CA LYS A 157 15.00 -11.07 -17.71
C LYS A 157 14.80 -10.53 -19.13
N VAL A 158 15.01 -9.22 -19.31
CA VAL A 158 14.90 -8.54 -20.62
C VAL A 158 16.18 -8.75 -21.41
N GLN A 159 16.17 -9.59 -22.43
CA GLN A 159 17.35 -9.89 -23.26
C GLN A 159 17.65 -8.76 -24.27
N GLN A 160 16.59 -8.11 -24.77
CA GLN A 160 16.69 -7.03 -25.76
C GLN A 160 15.58 -6.00 -25.56
N GLU A 161 15.92 -4.72 -25.70
CA GLU A 161 14.96 -3.60 -25.68
C GLU A 161 15.11 -2.75 -26.94
N GLN A 162 13.98 -2.36 -27.54
CA GLN A 162 13.87 -1.43 -28.66
C GLN A 162 12.92 -0.29 -28.25
N GLN A 163 13.28 0.94 -28.57
CA GLN A 163 12.46 2.11 -28.29
C GLN A 163 12.49 3.07 -29.48
N LEU A 164 11.32 3.51 -29.95
CA LEU A 164 11.15 4.56 -30.93
C LEU A 164 10.56 5.78 -30.24
N SER A 165 11.27 6.91 -30.28
CA SER A 165 10.81 8.19 -29.74
C SER A 165 10.77 9.22 -30.87
N VAL A 166 9.59 9.74 -31.18
CA VAL A 166 9.35 10.74 -32.21
C VAL A 166 8.95 12.05 -31.56
N TYR A 167 9.52 13.14 -32.05
CA TYR A 167 9.24 14.51 -31.64
C TYR A 167 8.82 15.29 -32.87
N PHE A 168 7.57 15.74 -32.92
CA PHE A 168 7.05 16.53 -34.03
C PHE A 168 7.21 18.02 -33.76
N ASP A 169 7.33 18.81 -34.82
CA ASP A 169 7.59 20.26 -34.72
C ASP A 169 6.44 21.06 -34.08
N HIS A 170 5.23 20.50 -34.10
CA HIS A 170 4.03 21.08 -33.46
C HIS A 170 3.90 20.74 -31.97
N GLY A 171 4.88 20.03 -31.39
CA GLY A 171 4.94 19.73 -29.96
C GLY A 171 4.52 18.31 -29.56
N ASP A 172 3.82 17.59 -30.45
CA ASP A 172 3.43 16.20 -30.21
C ASP A 172 4.64 15.27 -30.12
N ARG A 173 4.50 14.23 -29.30
CA ARG A 173 5.54 13.22 -29.07
C ARG A 173 4.95 11.83 -29.16
N LEU A 174 5.55 10.97 -29.96
CA LEU A 174 5.19 9.56 -30.01
C LEU A 174 6.29 8.75 -29.33
N LEU A 175 5.93 7.90 -28.39
CA LEU A 175 6.83 6.94 -27.77
C LEU A 175 6.31 5.53 -28.01
N TRP A 176 7.17 4.64 -28.44
CA TRP A 176 6.86 3.23 -28.56
C TRP A 176 8.07 2.40 -28.12
N SER A 177 7.83 1.27 -27.47
CA SER A 177 8.88 0.37 -27.01
C SER A 177 8.45 -1.08 -27.11
N ARG A 178 9.44 -1.93 -27.39
CA ARG A 178 9.36 -3.38 -27.48
C ARG A 178 10.46 -4.01 -26.66
N ARG A 179 10.10 -4.98 -25.84
CA ARG A 179 11.04 -5.74 -25.00
C ARG A 179 10.89 -7.22 -25.26
N HIS A 180 12.01 -7.91 -25.38
CA HIS A 180 12.09 -9.37 -25.48
C HIS A 180 12.52 -9.91 -24.13
N SER A 181 11.68 -10.76 -23.55
CA SER A 181 11.92 -11.47 -22.31
C SER A 181 11.83 -12.98 -22.52
N GLU A 182 12.19 -13.76 -21.50
CA GLU A 182 12.12 -15.23 -21.54
C GLU A 182 10.71 -15.76 -21.83
N ASN A 183 9.66 -15.05 -21.39
CA ASN A 183 8.26 -15.45 -21.58
C ASN A 183 7.55 -14.75 -22.77
N GLY A 184 8.28 -14.01 -23.60
CA GLY A 184 7.75 -13.47 -24.86
C GLY A 184 8.12 -12.00 -25.15
N VAL A 185 7.29 -11.35 -25.97
CA VAL A 185 7.54 -9.98 -26.45
C VAL A 185 6.46 -9.04 -25.93
N ILE A 186 6.86 -8.03 -25.18
CA ILE A 186 5.97 -6.96 -24.71
C ILE A 186 6.15 -5.72 -25.56
N THR A 187 5.04 -5.14 -26.01
CA THR A 187 5.02 -3.89 -26.78
C THR A 187 4.09 -2.89 -26.13
N HIS A 188 4.52 -1.64 -26.03
CA HIS A 188 3.70 -0.53 -25.53
C HIS A 188 4.03 0.74 -26.31
N GLY A 189 3.06 1.62 -26.50
CA GLY A 189 3.30 2.94 -27.05
C GLY A 189 2.20 3.93 -26.74
N PHE A 190 2.51 5.21 -26.87
CA PHE A 190 1.58 6.31 -26.69
C PHE A 190 1.99 7.53 -27.53
N ILE A 191 1.03 8.43 -27.78
CA ILE A 191 1.26 9.80 -28.23
C ILE A 191 0.94 10.72 -27.06
N ALA A 192 1.84 11.66 -26.78
CA ALA A 192 1.59 12.82 -25.93
C ALA A 192 1.43 14.04 -26.84
N CYS A 193 0.24 14.60 -26.90
CA CYS A 193 -0.09 15.75 -27.72
C CYS A 193 0.27 17.07 -27.02
N GLY A 194 0.50 18.13 -27.79
CA GLY A 194 0.83 19.46 -27.28
C GLY A 194 -0.23 20.09 -26.37
N ASP A 195 -1.48 19.63 -26.48
CA ASP A 195 -2.62 19.97 -25.63
C ASP A 195 -2.70 19.13 -24.35
N GLN A 196 -1.64 18.37 -24.05
CA GLN A 196 -1.53 17.45 -22.92
C GLN A 196 -2.42 16.20 -23.00
N LYS A 197 -3.07 15.90 -24.14
CA LYS A 197 -3.77 14.62 -24.36
C LYS A 197 -2.76 13.48 -24.48
N ILE A 198 -3.08 12.32 -23.90
CA ILE A 198 -2.24 11.12 -24.01
C ILE A 198 -3.06 9.98 -24.58
N VAL A 199 -2.54 9.37 -25.64
CA VAL A 199 -3.26 8.39 -26.45
C VAL A 199 -2.44 7.11 -26.55
N PRO A 200 -2.95 5.94 -26.13
CA PRO A 200 -2.24 4.68 -26.29
C PRO A 200 -2.17 4.25 -27.76
N LEU A 201 -1.07 3.62 -28.14
CA LEU A 201 -0.80 3.09 -29.48
C LEU A 201 -0.35 1.64 -29.44
N ASN A 202 -0.77 0.88 -30.45
CA ASN A 202 -0.22 -0.43 -30.76
C ASN A 202 0.42 -0.42 -32.15
N LEU A 203 1.62 -1.00 -32.31
CA LEU A 203 2.24 -1.09 -33.64
C LEU A 203 1.55 -2.19 -34.46
N ILE A 204 1.06 -1.86 -35.65
CA ILE A 204 0.35 -2.79 -36.54
C ILE A 204 1.32 -3.77 -37.19
N ASN A 205 2.43 -3.24 -37.74
CA ASN A 205 3.43 -4.03 -38.44
C ASN A 205 4.71 -4.15 -37.62
N LYS A 206 4.80 -5.19 -36.77
CA LYS A 206 5.90 -5.39 -35.82
C LYS A 206 7.27 -5.58 -36.48
N ASP A 207 7.30 -5.90 -37.77
CA ASP A 207 8.53 -6.18 -38.52
C ASP A 207 9.12 -4.93 -39.20
N SER A 208 8.32 -3.87 -39.36
CA SER A 208 8.72 -2.61 -40.01
C SER A 208 9.90 -1.88 -39.34
N LEU A 209 10.16 -2.14 -38.05
CA LEU A 209 11.24 -1.49 -37.30
C LEU A 209 12.59 -2.23 -37.38
N TYR A 210 12.61 -3.50 -37.80
CA TYR A 210 13.86 -4.26 -37.97
C TYR A 210 14.64 -3.86 -39.23
N GLY A 211 13.98 -3.20 -40.19
CA GLY A 211 14.50 -2.87 -41.51
C GLY A 211 14.97 -1.43 -41.71
N LEU A 212 15.04 -0.60 -40.65
CA LEU A 212 15.31 0.86 -40.75
C LEU A 212 16.65 1.26 -41.42
N ASN A 213 17.46 0.28 -41.83
CA ASN A 213 18.73 0.41 -42.55
C ASN A 213 18.60 0.54 -44.07
N HIS A 214 17.41 0.39 -44.66
CA HIS A 214 17.22 0.49 -46.11
C HIS A 214 16.56 1.81 -46.52
N GLY A 215 16.95 2.32 -47.69
CA GLY A 215 16.74 3.69 -48.15
C GLY A 215 15.37 4.01 -48.71
N ASP A 216 14.32 3.29 -48.29
CA ASP A 216 12.94 3.49 -48.74
C ASP A 216 12.10 4.24 -47.68
N ASP A 217 11.05 4.91 -48.15
CA ASP A 217 10.04 5.60 -47.33
C ASP A 217 9.21 4.57 -46.53
N ASP A 218 9.81 4.01 -45.48
CA ASP A 218 9.11 3.08 -44.59
C ASP A 218 7.99 3.81 -43.84
N ILE A 219 6.75 3.34 -44.03
CA ILE A 219 5.57 3.83 -43.30
C ILE A 219 5.38 2.96 -42.05
N ILE A 220 5.60 3.56 -40.89
CA ILE A 220 5.36 2.94 -39.58
C ILE A 220 3.91 3.20 -39.20
N ASN A 221 3.10 2.14 -39.26
CA ASN A 221 1.67 2.20 -38.95
C ASN A 221 1.42 1.77 -37.51
N PHE A 222 0.89 2.71 -36.72
CA PHE A 222 0.31 2.45 -35.41
C PHE A 222 -1.20 2.32 -35.53
N GLN A 223 -1.82 1.56 -34.64
CA GLN A 223 -3.25 1.49 -34.47
C GLN A 223 -3.63 2.30 -33.25
N GLN A 224 -4.53 3.26 -33.46
CA GLN A 224 -5.24 3.97 -32.42
C GLN A 224 -6.73 3.76 -32.66
N MET A 225 -7.46 3.18 -31.69
CA MET A 225 -8.93 3.13 -31.73
C MET A 225 -9.53 2.64 -33.07
N GLY A 226 -8.88 1.67 -33.72
CA GLY A 226 -9.31 1.12 -35.00
C GLY A 226 -8.84 1.86 -36.26
N PHE A 227 -8.19 3.02 -36.12
CA PHE A 227 -7.65 3.80 -37.24
C PHE A 227 -6.12 3.70 -37.32
N PRO A 228 -5.55 3.57 -38.53
CA PRO A 228 -4.11 3.59 -38.73
C PRO A 228 -3.58 5.03 -38.58
N TYR A 229 -2.56 5.19 -37.75
CA TYR A 229 -1.74 6.40 -37.60
C TYR A 229 -0.39 6.14 -38.27
N ALA A 230 -0.06 6.91 -39.30
CA ALA A 230 1.08 6.63 -40.18
C ALA A 230 2.19 7.66 -39.99
N VAL A 231 3.39 7.20 -39.64
CA VAL A 231 4.60 8.02 -39.59
C VAL A 231 5.53 7.53 -40.70
N SER A 232 5.87 8.38 -41.66
CA SER A 232 6.80 8.03 -42.75
C SER A 232 8.19 8.60 -42.50
N LYS A 233 9.23 7.83 -42.80
CA LYS A 233 10.63 8.30 -42.81
C LYS A 233 10.89 9.13 -44.08
N ILE A 234 11.70 10.19 -43.99
CA ILE A 234 12.02 11.07 -45.14
C ILE A 234 13.54 11.15 -45.43
N SER A 235 14.40 10.79 -44.47
CA SER A 235 15.86 11.00 -44.59
C SER A 235 16.68 9.76 -44.24
N GLN A 236 17.94 9.74 -44.68
CA GLN A 236 18.86 8.63 -44.39
C GLN A 236 19.18 8.56 -42.88
N PRO A 237 19.15 7.35 -42.29
CA PRO A 237 19.39 7.15 -40.87
C PRO A 237 20.84 7.47 -40.50
N ILE A 238 21.04 8.18 -39.38
CA ILE A 238 22.36 8.31 -38.75
C ILE A 238 22.37 7.38 -37.54
N THR A 239 23.13 6.29 -37.62
CA THR A 239 23.25 5.31 -36.55
C THR A 239 24.61 5.41 -35.88
N PHE A 240 24.62 5.50 -34.55
CA PHE A 240 25.82 5.30 -33.75
C PHE A 240 25.61 4.16 -32.77
N THR A 241 26.66 3.39 -32.50
CA THR A 241 26.63 2.29 -31.53
C THR A 241 27.76 2.47 -30.54
N TYR A 242 27.47 2.29 -29.26
CA TYR A 242 28.44 2.36 -28.18
C TYR A 242 28.20 1.25 -27.16
N THR A 243 29.24 0.94 -26.39
CA THR A 243 29.16 0.00 -25.28
C THR A 243 29.12 0.78 -23.97
N THR A 244 28.13 0.52 -23.14
CA THR A 244 27.97 1.13 -21.81
C THR A 244 29.01 0.59 -20.83
N ALA A 245 29.21 1.27 -19.70
CA ALA A 245 30.08 0.79 -18.61
C ALA A 245 29.66 -0.58 -18.04
N THR A 246 28.38 -0.95 -18.19
CA THR A 246 27.83 -2.25 -17.79
C THR A 246 28.06 -3.36 -18.82
N GLY A 247 28.62 -3.04 -19.99
CA GLY A 247 28.86 -3.98 -21.09
C GLY A 247 27.69 -4.13 -22.06
N ASP A 248 26.62 -3.35 -21.90
CA ASP A 248 25.47 -3.37 -22.82
C ASP A 248 25.82 -2.65 -24.12
N ILE A 249 25.42 -3.22 -25.25
CA ILE A 249 25.57 -2.59 -26.57
C ILE A 249 24.31 -1.77 -26.82
N VAL A 250 24.48 -0.45 -27.00
CA VAL A 250 23.41 0.49 -27.29
C VAL A 250 23.64 1.09 -28.67
N SER A 251 22.69 0.87 -29.57
CA SER A 251 22.61 1.50 -30.88
C SER A 251 21.52 2.56 -30.88
N VAL A 252 21.82 3.75 -31.38
CA VAL A 252 20.87 4.86 -31.51
C VAL A 252 20.88 5.32 -32.96
N THR A 253 19.70 5.32 -33.57
CA THR A 253 19.46 5.74 -34.95
C THR A 253 18.58 6.97 -34.96
N ARG A 254 19.08 8.09 -35.48
CA ARG A 254 18.29 9.30 -35.72
C ARG A 254 17.67 9.26 -37.12
N LEU A 255 16.41 9.63 -37.21
CA LEU A 255 15.60 9.70 -38.44
C LEU A 255 14.88 11.05 -38.51
N THR A 256 14.58 11.54 -39.72
CA THR A 256 13.53 12.57 -39.93
C THR A 256 12.25 11.87 -40.35
N VAL A 257 11.12 12.30 -39.79
CA VAL A 257 9.82 11.71 -40.08
C VAL A 257 8.79 12.75 -40.51
N ARG A 258 7.81 12.34 -41.32
CA ARG A 258 6.62 13.10 -41.69
C ARG A 258 5.39 12.46 -41.07
N HIS A 259 4.50 13.27 -40.53
CA HIS A 259 3.19 12.85 -40.06
C HIS A 259 2.11 13.82 -40.53
N LEU A 260 1.19 13.34 -41.37
CA LEU A 260 0.09 14.08 -42.03
C LEU A 260 0.55 15.34 -42.79
N GLN A 261 0.94 16.38 -42.07
CA GLN A 261 1.37 17.70 -42.57
C GLN A 261 2.57 18.29 -41.81
N TYR A 262 3.07 17.60 -40.77
CA TYR A 262 4.15 18.09 -39.91
C TYR A 262 5.36 17.19 -40.04
N ASP A 263 6.54 17.81 -40.04
CA ASP A 263 7.80 17.10 -39.95
C ASP A 263 8.21 16.95 -38.46
N GLY A 264 9.20 16.09 -38.23
CA GLY A 264 9.74 15.83 -36.91
C GLY A 264 10.99 14.98 -36.94
N HIS A 265 11.52 14.71 -35.76
CA HIS A 265 12.69 13.87 -35.55
C HIS A 265 12.35 12.63 -34.77
N ALA A 266 12.86 11.47 -35.19
CA ALA A 266 12.73 10.24 -34.46
C ALA A 266 14.10 9.69 -34.03
N PHE A 267 14.13 9.07 -32.86
CA PHE A 267 15.26 8.35 -32.31
C PHE A 267 14.83 6.92 -32.04
N PHE A 268 15.46 5.98 -32.75
CA PHE A 268 15.29 4.55 -32.54
C PHE A 268 16.49 4.02 -31.77
N ILE A 269 16.24 3.52 -30.56
CA ILE A 269 17.24 3.04 -29.62
C ILE A 269 17.09 1.52 -29.51
N GLN A 270 18.19 0.79 -29.71
CA GLN A 270 18.27 -0.65 -29.47
C GLN A 270 19.31 -0.91 -28.39
N ARG A 271 18.92 -1.65 -27.36
CA ARG A 271 19.82 -2.08 -26.29
C ARG A 271 19.86 -3.59 -26.23
N HIS A 272 21.07 -4.13 -26.33
CA HIS A 272 21.38 -5.54 -26.10
C HIS A 272 22.13 -5.65 -24.78
N THR A 273 21.52 -6.32 -23.81
CA THR A 273 22.06 -6.43 -22.44
C THR A 273 22.78 -7.77 -22.29
N ALA A 274 24.08 -7.75 -21.99
CA ALA A 274 24.85 -8.95 -21.65
C ALA A 274 24.81 -9.16 -20.12
N TYR A 275 24.01 -10.14 -19.66
CA TYR A 275 23.82 -10.33 -18.23
C TYR A 275 25.06 -10.90 -17.53
N LYS A 276 25.51 -10.22 -16.46
CA LYS A 276 26.38 -10.79 -15.42
C LYS A 276 25.55 -11.06 -14.17
N ASN A 277 25.61 -12.29 -13.66
CA ASN A 277 25.04 -12.65 -12.36
C ASN A 277 25.76 -11.85 -11.26
N LYS A 278 25.01 -11.04 -10.50
CA LYS A 278 25.46 -10.63 -9.16
C LYS A 278 24.89 -11.62 -8.15
N PRO A 279 25.70 -12.13 -7.20
CA PRO A 279 25.16 -12.91 -6.09
C PRO A 279 24.26 -12.01 -5.23
N ALA A 280 23.17 -12.58 -4.71
CA ALA A 280 22.28 -11.87 -3.79
C ALA A 280 23.06 -11.46 -2.53
N PRO A 281 22.90 -10.22 -2.04
CA PRO A 281 23.46 -9.86 -0.74
C PRO A 281 22.73 -10.65 0.35
N ASN A 282 23.49 -11.29 1.24
CA ASN A 282 22.95 -11.87 2.47
C ASN A 282 22.58 -10.72 3.40
N LEU A 283 21.29 -10.46 3.55
CA LEU A 283 20.78 -9.55 4.57
C LEU A 283 20.71 -10.31 5.90
N PRO A 284 21.17 -9.73 7.01
CA PRO A 284 20.97 -10.31 8.32
C PRO A 284 19.48 -10.25 8.65
N ILE A 285 18.78 -11.37 8.48
CA ILE A 285 17.45 -11.55 9.06
C ILE A 285 17.68 -11.73 10.55
N ILE A 286 17.11 -10.88 11.39
CA ILE A 286 17.01 -11.16 12.83
C ILE A 286 16.08 -12.36 12.92
N PRO A 287 16.56 -13.55 13.35
CA PRO A 287 15.72 -14.73 13.34
C PRO A 287 14.62 -14.58 14.39
N GLU A 288 13.38 -14.53 13.95
CA GLU A 288 12.24 -14.71 14.86
C GLU A 288 12.24 -16.17 15.32
N TYR A 289 12.48 -16.38 16.61
CA TYR A 289 12.44 -17.71 17.19
C TYR A 289 11.01 -18.03 17.63
N THR A 290 10.47 -19.14 17.13
CA THR A 290 9.20 -19.71 17.62
C THR A 290 9.51 -20.82 18.62
N ALA A 291 9.03 -20.67 19.84
CA ALA A 291 9.22 -21.64 20.90
C ALA A 291 8.46 -22.94 20.59
N PHE A 292 9.03 -24.09 20.95
CA PHE A 292 8.40 -25.40 20.72
C PHE A 292 8.52 -26.34 21.91
N GLY A 293 7.64 -27.35 21.96
CA GLY A 293 7.68 -28.40 22.98
C GLY A 293 7.54 -27.86 24.41
N CYS A 294 8.53 -28.18 25.26
CA CYS A 294 8.52 -27.78 26.67
C CYS A 294 8.74 -26.27 26.88
N GLU A 295 9.40 -25.57 25.96
CA GLU A 295 9.69 -24.13 26.08
C GLU A 295 8.38 -23.30 26.16
N ARG A 296 7.35 -23.71 25.41
CA ARG A 296 6.01 -23.06 25.46
C ARG A 296 5.28 -23.25 26.79
N LYS A 297 5.70 -24.22 27.59
CA LYS A 297 5.12 -24.53 28.91
C LYS A 297 5.94 -23.95 30.05
N MET A 298 7.06 -23.28 29.77
CA MET A 298 7.87 -22.66 30.80
C MET A 298 7.14 -21.43 31.36
N PRO A 299 6.85 -21.38 32.66
CA PRO A 299 6.11 -20.27 33.27
C PRO A 299 6.94 -18.99 33.38
N VAL A 300 8.28 -19.11 33.45
CA VAL A 300 9.19 -17.98 33.54
C VAL A 300 10.35 -18.16 32.56
N LEU A 301 10.66 -17.12 31.80
CA LEU A 301 11.77 -17.08 30.84
C LEU A 301 12.65 -15.86 31.10
N ARG A 302 13.98 -16.03 31.12
CA ARG A 302 14.93 -14.90 31.12
C ARG A 302 15.01 -14.29 29.73
N PHE A 303 15.29 -12.99 29.60
CA PHE A 303 15.47 -12.35 28.29
C PHE A 303 16.56 -13.01 27.43
N SER A 304 17.59 -13.57 28.07
CA SER A 304 18.67 -14.30 27.39
C SER A 304 18.24 -15.65 26.81
N HIS A 305 17.08 -16.18 27.21
CA HIS A 305 16.58 -17.44 26.69
C HIS A 305 15.89 -17.22 25.34
N ARG A 306 16.28 -17.97 24.31
CA ARG A 306 15.75 -17.82 22.93
C ARG A 306 14.22 -17.88 22.84
N ALA A 307 13.57 -18.72 23.65
CA ALA A 307 12.11 -18.83 23.68
C ALA A 307 11.42 -17.52 24.12
N CYS A 308 12.13 -16.65 24.85
CA CYS A 308 11.61 -15.36 25.25
C CYS A 308 11.42 -14.41 24.05
N GLN A 309 11.97 -14.74 22.87
CA GLN A 309 11.77 -13.97 21.62
C GLN A 309 10.45 -14.30 20.92
N ASP A 310 9.72 -15.33 21.37
CA ASP A 310 8.43 -15.71 20.80
C ASP A 310 7.31 -14.85 21.43
N SER A 311 6.78 -13.94 20.63
CA SER A 311 5.72 -13.01 21.03
C SER A 311 4.39 -13.71 21.34
N SER A 312 4.17 -14.94 20.87
CA SER A 312 2.95 -15.70 21.17
C SER A 312 2.89 -16.23 22.60
N ILE A 313 4.05 -16.35 23.27
CA ILE A 313 4.14 -16.84 24.66
C ILE A 313 4.62 -15.77 25.65
N THR A 314 5.24 -14.69 25.18
CA THR A 314 5.78 -13.63 26.05
C THR A 314 5.15 -12.25 25.80
N GLY A 315 4.39 -12.08 24.72
CA GLY A 315 3.88 -10.80 24.25
C GLY A 315 4.93 -9.96 23.52
N GLY A 316 4.49 -8.81 22.97
CA GLY A 316 5.33 -7.98 22.10
C GLY A 316 6.56 -7.40 22.78
N LYS A 317 6.38 -6.77 23.96
CA LYS A 317 7.45 -6.09 24.69
C LYS A 317 8.55 -7.03 25.15
N ALA A 318 8.18 -8.14 25.80
CA ALA A 318 9.14 -9.13 26.27
C ALA A 318 9.92 -9.77 25.11
N ALA A 319 9.23 -10.13 24.02
CA ALA A 319 9.87 -10.65 22.81
C ALA A 319 10.85 -9.66 22.21
N ASN A 320 10.51 -8.38 22.22
CA ASN A 320 11.40 -7.34 21.73
C ASN A 320 12.60 -7.12 22.65
N LEU A 321 12.44 -7.10 23.97
CA LEU A 321 13.53 -7.02 24.94
C LEU A 321 14.49 -8.21 24.84
N ALA A 322 13.98 -9.42 24.65
CA ALA A 322 14.79 -10.62 24.43
C ALA A 322 15.58 -10.54 23.12
N ARG A 323 14.97 -9.98 22.06
CA ARG A 323 15.66 -9.70 20.79
C ARG A 323 16.77 -8.68 20.99
N LEU A 324 16.49 -7.53 21.61
CA LEU A 324 17.48 -6.50 21.94
C LEU A 324 18.64 -7.07 22.76
N THR A 325 18.35 -7.94 23.74
CA THR A 325 19.36 -8.61 24.57
C THR A 325 20.30 -9.48 23.73
N SER A 326 19.79 -10.17 22.70
CA SER A 326 20.59 -11.04 21.83
C SER A 326 21.51 -10.30 20.85
N ILE A 327 21.25 -9.01 20.62
CA ILE A 327 22.00 -8.16 19.67
C ILE A 327 22.77 -7.03 20.35
N ALA A 328 22.70 -6.91 21.68
CA ALA A 328 23.21 -5.77 22.42
C ALA A 328 24.71 -5.54 22.13
N LYS A 329 25.00 -4.49 21.37
CA LYS A 329 26.36 -4.06 21.01
C LYS A 329 26.41 -2.54 21.06
N GLY A 330 27.21 -1.99 21.99
CA GLY A 330 27.27 -0.55 22.22
C GLY A 330 26.13 0.03 23.07
N PHE A 331 25.25 -0.84 23.58
CA PHE A 331 24.25 -0.53 24.59
C PHE A 331 23.98 -1.81 25.42
N ILE A 332 23.32 -1.65 26.56
CA ILE A 332 22.95 -2.72 27.48
C ILE A 332 21.42 -2.80 27.53
N VAL A 333 20.88 -4.00 27.68
CA VAL A 333 19.47 -4.19 28.07
C VAL A 333 19.47 -4.60 29.53
N PRO A 334 18.78 -3.86 30.43
CA PRO A 334 18.71 -4.24 31.84
C PRO A 334 18.14 -5.64 31.98
N ARG A 335 18.79 -6.44 32.83
CA ARG A 335 18.45 -7.84 33.03
C ARG A 335 17.00 -7.98 33.52
N GLY A 336 16.36 -9.05 33.10
CA GLY A 336 14.96 -9.29 33.44
C GLY A 336 14.44 -10.62 32.92
N ILE A 337 13.18 -10.85 33.27
CA ILE A 337 12.43 -12.06 32.96
C ILE A 337 11.07 -11.68 32.36
N CYS A 338 10.44 -12.67 31.73
CA CYS A 338 9.04 -12.65 31.38
C CYS A 338 8.33 -13.79 32.14
N VAL A 339 7.31 -13.43 32.90
CA VAL A 339 6.29 -14.37 33.38
C VAL A 339 5.35 -14.64 32.20
N THR A 340 5.38 -15.85 31.67
CA THR A 340 4.82 -16.17 30.35
C THR A 340 3.30 -16.35 30.37
N THR A 341 2.71 -16.47 29.18
CA THR A 341 1.29 -16.84 29.04
C THR A 341 0.97 -18.21 29.64
N ALA A 342 1.95 -19.11 29.72
CA ALA A 342 1.78 -20.41 30.38
C ALA A 342 1.63 -20.27 31.91
N ALA A 343 2.31 -19.29 32.53
CA ALA A 343 2.10 -18.98 33.94
C ALA A 343 0.70 -18.41 34.19
N PHE A 344 0.20 -17.56 33.28
CA PHE A 344 -1.17 -17.04 33.36
C PHE A 344 -2.19 -18.18 33.24
N GLU A 345 -2.04 -19.09 32.28
CA GLU A 345 -2.93 -20.24 32.12
C GLU A 345 -2.91 -21.16 33.35
N ALA A 346 -1.72 -21.45 33.89
CA ALA A 346 -1.57 -22.24 35.11
C ALA A 346 -2.25 -21.58 36.33
N HIS A 347 -2.23 -20.24 36.40
CA HIS A 347 -2.94 -19.49 37.43
C HIS A 347 -4.46 -19.56 37.27
N LEU A 348 -4.96 -19.50 36.03
CA LEU A 348 -6.38 -19.69 35.72
C LEU A 348 -6.86 -21.11 36.05
N ASP A 349 -6.05 -22.14 35.77
CA ASP A 349 -6.34 -23.53 36.13
C ASP A 349 -6.49 -23.73 37.65
N ALA A 350 -5.69 -23.02 38.44
CA ALA A 350 -5.80 -23.01 39.90
C ALA A 350 -7.03 -22.22 40.41
N HIS A 351 -7.63 -21.36 39.58
CA HIS A 351 -8.78 -20.52 39.92
C HIS A 351 -9.95 -20.68 38.92
N PRO A 352 -10.66 -21.82 38.94
CA PRO A 352 -11.67 -22.17 37.91
C PRO A 352 -12.79 -21.14 37.72
N ASN A 353 -13.14 -20.38 38.77
CA ASN A 353 -14.15 -19.32 38.67
C ASN A 353 -13.68 -18.16 37.79
N ILE A 354 -12.41 -17.76 37.90
CA ILE A 354 -11.81 -16.72 37.06
C ILE A 354 -11.68 -17.24 35.64
N LYS A 355 -11.21 -18.48 35.46
CA LYS A 355 -11.08 -19.13 34.14
C LYS A 355 -12.40 -19.12 33.36
N LYS A 356 -13.50 -19.51 34.00
CA LYS A 356 -14.85 -19.46 33.40
C LYS A 356 -15.26 -18.06 32.95
N LEU A 357 -14.89 -17.02 33.70
CA LEU A 357 -15.19 -15.63 33.31
C LEU A 357 -14.35 -15.20 32.10
N VAL A 358 -13.05 -15.53 32.06
CA VAL A 358 -12.15 -15.26 30.93
C VAL A 358 -12.62 -15.97 29.65
N GLU A 359 -13.04 -17.23 29.76
CA GLU A 359 -13.65 -17.99 28.65
C GLU A 359 -14.98 -17.36 28.21
N LYS A 360 -15.83 -16.95 29.16
CA LYS A 360 -17.10 -16.28 28.86
C LYS A 360 -16.89 -14.95 28.14
N LEU A 361 -15.85 -14.19 28.48
CA LEU A 361 -15.50 -12.93 27.81
C LEU A 361 -15.04 -13.17 26.36
N GLY A 362 -14.40 -14.31 26.08
CA GLY A 362 -13.95 -14.67 24.73
C GLY A 362 -15.05 -15.05 23.74
N ASN A 363 -16.28 -15.30 24.23
CA ASN A 363 -17.39 -15.71 23.37
C ASN A 363 -17.94 -14.53 22.55
N GLN A 364 -17.99 -14.68 21.23
CA GLN A 364 -18.49 -13.66 20.30
C GLN A 364 -20.01 -13.43 20.50
N GLY A 365 -20.45 -12.16 20.40
CA GLY A 365 -21.87 -11.78 20.38
C GLY A 365 -22.41 -11.05 21.61
N GLN A 366 -21.59 -10.80 22.64
CA GLN A 366 -21.98 -10.00 23.81
C GLN A 366 -21.96 -8.50 23.50
N ASP A 367 -22.85 -7.71 24.09
CA ASP A 367 -22.80 -6.24 24.04
C ASP A 367 -21.63 -5.68 24.88
N LEU A 368 -21.27 -4.40 24.68
CA LEU A 368 -20.07 -3.80 25.29
C LEU A 368 -20.16 -3.72 26.82
N GLU A 369 -21.32 -3.37 27.36
CA GLU A 369 -21.53 -3.24 28.80
C GLU A 369 -21.41 -4.59 29.50
N THR A 370 -21.96 -5.66 28.89
CA THR A 370 -21.77 -7.02 29.38
C THR A 370 -20.28 -7.41 29.42
N CYS A 371 -19.52 -7.11 28.36
CA CYS A 371 -18.08 -7.38 28.33
C CYS A 371 -17.33 -6.61 29.43
N ILE A 372 -17.64 -5.33 29.63
CA ILE A 372 -17.03 -4.49 30.68
C ILE A 372 -17.32 -5.08 32.06
N HIS A 373 -18.58 -5.46 32.34
CA HIS A 373 -18.94 -6.04 33.63
C HIS A 373 -18.23 -7.37 33.92
N ILE A 374 -18.10 -8.24 32.90
CA ILE A 374 -17.31 -9.47 33.02
C ILE A 374 -15.83 -9.13 33.26
N GLY A 375 -15.30 -8.13 32.57
CA GLY A 375 -13.93 -7.63 32.76
C GLY A 375 -13.65 -7.16 34.19
N GLU A 376 -14.56 -6.38 34.77
CA GLU A 376 -14.49 -5.93 36.18
C GLU A 376 -14.45 -7.11 37.16
N GLN A 377 -15.27 -8.15 36.93
CA GLN A 377 -15.27 -9.36 37.74
C GLN A 377 -13.96 -10.15 37.61
N ILE A 378 -13.39 -10.25 36.40
CA ILE A 378 -12.09 -10.88 36.17
C ILE A 378 -10.99 -10.12 36.89
N GLY A 379 -10.95 -8.79 36.73
CA GLY A 379 -9.95 -7.93 37.37
C GLY A 379 -9.98 -8.05 38.89
N ALA A 380 -11.17 -7.95 39.50
CA ALA A 380 -11.34 -8.13 40.94
C ALA A 380 -10.95 -9.55 41.39
N GLY A 381 -11.30 -10.58 40.62
CA GLY A 381 -10.93 -11.96 40.89
C GLY A 381 -9.41 -12.19 40.85
N LEU A 382 -8.71 -11.60 39.88
CA LEU A 382 -7.26 -11.70 39.76
C LEU A 382 -6.54 -10.98 40.90
N CYS A 383 -6.92 -9.74 41.23
CA CYS A 383 -6.33 -8.99 42.34
C CYS A 383 -6.60 -9.66 43.71
N GLY A 384 -7.73 -10.34 43.87
CA GLY A 384 -8.06 -11.09 45.10
C GLY A 384 -7.54 -12.53 45.15
N SER A 385 -6.90 -13.01 44.08
CA SER A 385 -6.40 -14.39 43.99
C SER A 385 -5.01 -14.55 44.62
N ILE A 386 -4.65 -15.78 44.98
CA ILE A 386 -3.34 -16.08 45.57
C ILE A 386 -2.50 -16.83 44.53
N MET A 387 -1.36 -16.23 44.14
CA MET A 387 -0.40 -16.91 43.27
C MET A 387 0.20 -18.14 43.97
N SER A 388 0.34 -19.26 43.24
CA SER A 388 0.92 -20.48 43.79
C SER A 388 2.36 -20.29 44.27
N GLU A 389 2.73 -20.94 45.38
CA GLU A 389 4.10 -20.87 45.92
C GLU A 389 5.16 -21.39 44.94
N LYS A 390 4.78 -22.36 44.09
CA LYS A 390 5.65 -22.85 43.01
C LYS A 390 6.01 -21.73 42.03
N LEU A 391 5.02 -20.98 41.54
CA LEU A 391 5.26 -19.89 40.59
C LEU A 391 6.03 -18.74 41.24
N LYS A 392 5.71 -18.37 42.49
CA LYS A 392 6.47 -17.38 43.25
C LYS A 392 7.94 -17.78 43.38
N TYR A 393 8.21 -19.05 43.68
CA TYR A 393 9.55 -19.59 43.75
C TYR A 393 10.27 -19.48 42.40
N GLU A 394 9.63 -19.90 41.30
CA GLU A 394 10.23 -19.83 39.95
C GLU A 394 10.53 -18.39 39.52
N ILE A 395 9.68 -17.42 39.87
CA ILE A 395 9.94 -15.99 39.63
C ILE A 395 11.18 -15.54 40.42
N ARG A 396 11.23 -15.86 41.72
CA ARG A 396 12.35 -15.46 42.60
C ARG A 396 13.67 -16.13 42.20
N ASP A 397 13.64 -17.41 41.84
CA ASP A 397 14.80 -18.18 41.33
C ASP A 397 15.30 -17.62 40.00
N ALA A 398 14.39 -17.24 39.10
CA ALA A 398 14.76 -16.64 37.83
C ALA A 398 15.47 -15.28 38.00
N LEU A 399 15.10 -14.54 39.04
CA LEU A 399 15.67 -13.24 39.44
C LEU A 399 16.86 -13.37 40.41
N GLN A 400 17.20 -14.56 40.91
CA GLN A 400 18.08 -14.74 42.08
C GLN A 400 19.50 -14.17 41.91
N ASN A 401 20.03 -14.17 40.69
CA ASN A 401 21.33 -13.54 40.38
C ASN A 401 21.28 -11.99 40.41
N GLU A 402 20.10 -11.40 40.55
CA GLU A 402 19.86 -9.96 40.69
C GLU A 402 19.50 -9.56 42.13
N ILE A 403 19.22 -10.52 43.03
CA ILE A 403 18.72 -10.29 44.39
C ILE A 403 19.81 -9.80 45.36
N GLU A 404 21.10 -9.99 45.04
CA GLU A 404 22.21 -9.65 45.94
C GLU A 404 22.36 -8.14 46.28
N PHE A 405 21.57 -7.24 45.67
CA PHE A 405 21.80 -5.78 45.72
C PHE A 405 20.58 -4.90 46.05
N ASP A 406 19.64 -5.33 46.92
CA ASP A 406 18.45 -4.52 47.29
C ASP A 406 17.71 -3.94 46.05
N ALA A 407 17.71 -4.71 44.96
CA ALA A 407 17.36 -4.21 43.65
C ALA A 407 15.84 -3.98 43.53
N ARG A 408 15.48 -2.88 42.88
CA ARG A 408 14.10 -2.54 42.51
C ARG A 408 13.76 -3.06 41.12
N PHE A 409 12.50 -3.43 40.91
CA PHE A 409 12.01 -3.97 39.64
C PHE A 409 10.90 -3.11 39.03
N ALA A 410 10.89 -3.05 37.70
CA ALA A 410 9.78 -2.59 36.89
C ALA A 410 8.97 -3.81 36.45
N VAL A 411 7.68 -3.85 36.79
CA VAL A 411 6.73 -4.89 36.40
C VAL A 411 5.79 -4.33 35.33
N ARG A 412 5.96 -4.76 34.08
CA ARG A 412 5.30 -4.16 32.90
C ARG A 412 4.47 -5.19 32.16
N SER A 413 3.25 -4.81 31.76
CA SER A 413 2.41 -5.66 30.90
C SER A 413 3.06 -5.93 29.53
N SER A 414 2.89 -7.15 29.03
CA SER A 414 3.33 -7.57 27.69
C SER A 414 2.27 -8.50 27.10
N ALA A 415 1.15 -7.92 26.65
CA ALA A 415 0.03 -8.69 26.09
C ALA A 415 0.37 -9.21 24.69
N VAL A 416 -0.16 -10.39 24.35
CA VAL A 416 -0.05 -10.92 22.99
C VAL A 416 -0.87 -10.04 22.05
N GLY A 417 -0.23 -9.52 21.00
CA GLY A 417 -0.85 -8.60 20.04
C GLY A 417 -0.87 -7.11 20.47
N GLU A 418 -0.19 -6.74 21.57
CA GLU A 418 -0.10 -5.35 22.05
C GLU A 418 0.68 -4.41 21.11
N ASP A 419 1.76 -4.91 20.50
CA ASP A 419 2.72 -4.15 19.69
C ASP A 419 2.57 -4.42 18.18
N GLY A 420 1.33 -4.44 17.69
CA GLY A 420 1.06 -4.57 16.25
C GLY A 420 1.43 -3.30 15.46
N ALA A 421 1.86 -3.46 14.20
CA ALA A 421 2.28 -2.35 13.33
C ALA A 421 1.20 -1.26 13.12
N GLU A 422 -0.08 -1.62 13.19
CA GLU A 422 -1.20 -0.70 12.97
C GLU A 422 -1.87 -0.20 14.27
N LEU A 423 -1.64 -0.88 15.39
CA LEU A 423 -2.39 -0.67 16.64
C LEU A 423 -1.45 -0.71 17.84
N SER A 424 -0.86 0.43 18.18
CA SER A 424 -0.18 0.59 19.46
C SER A 424 -1.25 0.80 20.55
N SER A 425 -1.46 -0.18 21.43
CA SER A 425 -2.31 -0.02 22.63
C SER A 425 -1.63 0.84 23.72
N ALA A 426 -0.79 1.79 23.30
CA ALA A 426 0.10 2.54 24.15
C ALA A 426 -0.67 3.25 25.28
N GLY A 427 -0.23 3.04 26.51
CA GLY A 427 -0.76 3.72 27.70
C GLY A 427 -2.04 3.15 28.30
N GLN A 428 -2.58 2.03 27.79
CA GLN A 428 -3.81 1.43 28.36
C GLN A 428 -3.56 0.35 29.43
N LEU A 429 -2.43 -0.34 29.34
CA LEU A 429 -2.04 -1.39 30.29
C LEU A 429 -1.08 -0.84 31.34
N GLU A 430 -1.10 -1.43 32.53
CA GLU A 430 -0.34 -0.91 33.66
C GLU A 430 1.11 -1.38 33.68
N SER A 431 1.96 -0.46 34.15
CA SER A 431 3.32 -0.73 34.59
C SER A 431 3.46 -0.26 36.04
N TYR A 432 4.26 -0.98 36.80
CA TYR A 432 4.54 -0.69 38.21
C TYR A 432 6.05 -0.55 38.39
N MET A 433 6.50 0.56 38.95
CA MET A 433 7.92 0.87 39.17
C MET A 433 8.28 0.72 40.65
N GLU A 434 9.57 0.60 40.93
CA GLU A 434 10.15 0.49 42.28
C GLU A 434 9.65 -0.69 43.11
N VAL A 435 9.28 -1.77 42.44
CA VAL A 435 8.70 -2.96 43.07
C VAL A 435 9.79 -3.75 43.76
N GLU A 436 9.58 -4.06 45.04
CA GLU A 436 10.46 -4.98 45.79
C GLU A 436 10.24 -6.41 45.31
N ILE A 437 11.28 -7.25 45.44
CA ILE A 437 11.20 -8.65 44.99
C ILE A 437 10.01 -9.40 45.58
N ASP A 438 9.63 -9.10 46.83
CA ASP A 438 8.53 -9.76 47.52
C ASP A 438 7.15 -9.29 47.03
N ASP A 439 7.07 -8.09 46.45
CA ASP A 439 5.83 -7.51 45.89
C ASP A 439 5.63 -7.84 44.40
N VAL A 440 6.65 -8.39 43.72
CA VAL A 440 6.59 -8.72 42.28
C VAL A 440 5.39 -9.59 41.96
N ALA A 441 5.10 -10.61 42.78
CA ALA A 441 3.98 -11.53 42.56
C ALA A 441 2.63 -10.80 42.58
N GLU A 442 2.45 -9.84 43.49
CA GLU A 442 1.25 -9.01 43.56
C GLU A 442 1.12 -8.15 42.30
N LYS A 443 2.21 -7.49 41.89
CA LYS A 443 2.19 -6.62 40.70
C LYS A 443 1.98 -7.38 39.39
N VAL A 444 2.43 -8.64 39.31
CA VAL A 444 2.10 -9.54 38.19
C VAL A 444 0.60 -9.79 38.12
N LEU A 445 -0.07 -10.06 39.24
CA LEU A 445 -1.54 -10.23 39.29
C LEU A 445 -2.25 -8.94 38.86
N MET A 446 -1.77 -7.78 39.32
CA MET A 446 -2.33 -6.49 38.95
C MET A 446 -2.15 -6.19 37.44
N CYS A 447 -0.99 -6.49 36.86
CA CYS A 447 -0.80 -6.43 35.41
C CYS A 447 -1.82 -7.33 34.71
N TRP A 448 -1.96 -8.61 35.09
CA TRP A 448 -2.98 -9.49 34.50
C TRP A 448 -4.39 -8.92 34.61
N ALA A 449 -4.75 -8.30 35.74
CA ALA A 449 -6.03 -7.64 35.94
C ALA A 449 -6.22 -6.42 35.02
N SER A 450 -5.16 -5.64 34.76
CA SER A 450 -5.24 -4.44 33.91
C SER A 450 -5.70 -4.75 32.48
N ASN A 451 -5.46 -5.98 32.00
CA ASN A 451 -5.89 -6.46 30.68
C ASN A 451 -7.41 -6.44 30.46
N TYR A 452 -8.18 -6.42 31.55
CA TYR A 452 -9.65 -6.56 31.56
C TYR A 452 -10.38 -5.28 31.96
N ARG A 453 -9.69 -4.13 31.96
CA ARG A 453 -10.30 -2.83 32.22
C ARG A 453 -11.24 -2.40 31.10
N ARG A 454 -12.15 -1.48 31.43
CA ARG A 454 -13.10 -0.89 30.51
C ARG A 454 -12.41 -0.35 29.26
N GLU A 455 -11.32 0.36 29.43
CA GLU A 455 -10.57 1.04 28.36
C GLU A 455 -9.97 0.01 27.40
N CYS A 456 -9.33 -1.04 27.92
CA CYS A 456 -8.74 -2.12 27.13
C CYS A 456 -9.80 -2.91 26.35
N ILE A 457 -10.92 -3.26 27.01
CA ILE A 457 -12.03 -3.99 26.38
C ILE A 457 -12.67 -3.15 25.27
N SER A 458 -12.94 -1.88 25.55
CA SER A 458 -13.56 -0.94 24.60
C SER A 458 -12.66 -0.75 23.37
N TYR A 459 -11.37 -0.51 23.59
CA TYR A 459 -10.40 -0.31 22.53
C TYR A 459 -10.27 -1.57 21.66
N ARG A 460 -10.02 -2.74 22.25
CA ARG A 460 -9.87 -3.97 21.47
C ARG A 460 -11.11 -4.31 20.66
N ARG A 461 -12.29 -4.11 21.25
CA ARG A 461 -13.56 -4.32 20.54
C ARG A 461 -13.73 -3.36 19.37
N GLN A 462 -13.38 -2.08 19.54
CA GLN A 462 -13.45 -1.07 18.47
C GLN A 462 -12.58 -1.46 17.26
N TYR A 463 -11.43 -2.09 17.51
CA TYR A 463 -10.49 -2.52 16.48
C TYR A 463 -10.60 -4.00 16.09
N GLY A 464 -11.66 -4.70 16.52
CA GLY A 464 -11.89 -6.10 16.16
C GLY A 464 -10.86 -7.10 16.73
N GLN A 465 -10.12 -6.70 17.77
CA GLN A 465 -9.13 -7.54 18.43
C GLN A 465 -9.79 -8.46 19.48
N PRO A 466 -9.19 -9.62 19.79
CA PRO A 466 -9.63 -10.47 20.90
C PRO A 466 -9.64 -9.68 22.21
N ILE A 467 -10.75 -9.69 22.95
CA ILE A 467 -10.90 -8.94 24.20
C ILE A 467 -10.38 -9.67 25.44
N ASN A 468 -9.94 -10.92 25.29
CA ASN A 468 -9.36 -11.77 26.34
C ASN A 468 -7.97 -12.36 25.96
N PRO A 469 -7.04 -11.58 25.37
CA PRO A 469 -5.79 -12.13 24.90
C PRO A 469 -4.93 -12.61 26.09
N PRO A 470 -4.18 -13.71 25.92
CA PRO A 470 -3.21 -14.12 26.92
C PRO A 470 -2.12 -13.05 27.04
N MET A 471 -1.51 -12.95 28.21
CA MET A 471 -0.54 -11.91 28.49
C MET A 471 0.68 -12.44 29.26
N GLY A 472 1.86 -12.07 28.77
CA GLY A 472 3.10 -12.14 29.54
C GLY A 472 3.27 -10.88 30.39
N VAL A 473 4.11 -10.97 31.42
CA VAL A 473 4.48 -9.83 32.27
C VAL A 473 6.00 -9.74 32.33
N VAL A 474 6.53 -8.59 31.94
CA VAL A 474 7.96 -8.28 32.03
C VAL A 474 8.27 -7.90 33.47
N VAL A 475 9.30 -8.50 34.05
CA VAL A 475 9.91 -8.07 35.32
C VAL A 475 11.36 -7.73 35.03
N GLN A 476 11.70 -6.45 35.05
CA GLN A 476 12.99 -5.92 34.63
C GLN A 476 13.66 -5.18 35.78
N ARG A 477 14.96 -5.37 35.97
CA ARG A 477 15.74 -4.63 36.97
C ARG A 477 15.75 -3.14 36.63
N MET A 478 15.50 -2.30 37.64
CA MET A 478 15.65 -0.86 37.52
C MET A 478 17.10 -0.43 37.71
N ILE A 479 17.47 0.64 37.01
CA ILE A 479 18.76 1.31 37.18
C ILE A 479 18.53 2.49 38.11
N GLU A 480 19.27 2.51 39.20
CA GLU A 480 19.22 3.57 40.19
C GLU A 480 20.07 4.76 39.72
N ASN A 481 19.62 5.99 39.98
CA ASN A 481 20.37 7.23 39.69
C ASN A 481 20.77 7.44 38.21
N GLY A 482 19.82 7.25 37.29
CA GLY A 482 20.02 7.51 35.86
C GLY A 482 19.32 8.76 35.32
N VAL A 483 19.70 9.14 34.10
CA VAL A 483 18.94 10.06 33.24
C VAL A 483 18.06 9.21 32.33
N ALA A 484 16.76 9.23 32.53
CA ALA A 484 15.81 8.55 31.67
C ALA A 484 15.45 9.42 30.47
N GLY A 485 15.06 8.80 29.37
CA GLY A 485 14.65 9.54 28.19
C GLY A 485 14.07 8.68 27.08
N VAL A 486 13.61 9.39 26.05
CA VAL A 486 13.12 8.81 24.79
C VAL A 486 13.95 9.39 23.66
N MET A 487 14.43 8.53 22.77
CA MET A 487 15.20 8.88 21.60
C MET A 487 14.48 8.40 20.35
N PHE A 488 14.19 9.32 19.45
CA PHE A 488 13.72 9.02 18.10
C PHE A 488 14.89 9.09 17.14
N THR A 489 15.11 8.03 16.37
CA THR A 489 16.17 8.03 15.35
C THR A 489 15.77 8.79 14.08
N CYS A 490 14.61 9.44 14.07
CA CYS A 490 14.25 10.50 13.11
C CYS A 490 13.50 11.60 13.85
N ASP A 491 13.36 12.78 13.26
CA ASP A 491 12.41 13.79 13.77
C ASP A 491 10.99 13.18 13.79
N PRO A 492 10.34 13.01 14.96
CA PRO A 492 9.04 12.34 15.04
C PRO A 492 7.88 13.18 14.49
N VAL A 493 8.07 14.49 14.32
CA VAL A 493 7.05 15.41 13.79
C VAL A 493 7.12 15.46 12.27
N ARG A 494 8.33 15.67 11.72
CA ARG A 494 8.55 15.82 10.26
C ARG A 494 8.90 14.52 9.56
N GLY A 495 9.35 13.51 10.30
CA GLY A 495 9.89 12.26 9.75
C GLY A 495 11.29 12.40 9.16
N ASP A 496 12.02 13.48 9.47
CA ASP A 496 13.37 13.77 8.97
C ASP A 496 14.39 12.77 9.51
N PRO A 497 14.92 11.84 8.69
CA PRO A 497 15.86 10.82 9.12
C PRO A 497 17.29 11.37 9.22
N SER A 498 17.54 12.64 8.92
CA SER A 498 18.85 13.27 9.12
C SER A 498 19.12 13.65 10.58
N LYS A 499 18.09 13.59 11.43
CA LYS A 499 18.14 14.00 12.84
C LYS A 499 17.87 12.83 13.76
N ILE A 500 18.49 12.87 14.93
CA ILE A 500 18.12 12.08 16.10
C ILE A 500 17.61 13.06 17.14
N VAL A 501 16.41 12.84 17.66
CA VAL A 501 15.77 13.71 18.65
C VAL A 501 15.73 12.97 19.97
N ILE A 502 16.34 13.56 21.00
CA ILE A 502 16.47 12.98 22.33
C ILE A 502 15.77 13.90 23.32
N ASN A 503 14.83 13.36 24.08
CA ASN A 503 14.22 14.02 25.23
C ASN A 503 14.65 13.28 26.49
N ALA A 504 15.34 13.96 27.40
CA ALA A 504 15.96 13.36 28.57
C ALA A 504 15.71 14.19 29.83
N PHE A 505 15.72 13.56 30.99
CA PHE A 505 15.50 14.24 32.26
C PHE A 505 16.13 13.42 33.40
N LYS A 506 16.46 14.13 34.48
CA LYS A 506 16.95 13.50 35.72
C LYS A 506 15.75 12.98 36.50
N GLY A 507 15.51 11.68 36.47
CA GLY A 507 14.33 11.06 37.07
C GLY A 507 14.00 9.71 36.45
N LYS A 508 12.80 9.19 36.72
CA LYS A 508 12.35 7.87 36.25
C LYS A 508 11.42 8.03 35.07
N GLY A 509 11.55 7.18 34.04
CA GLY A 509 10.84 7.27 32.75
C GLY A 509 9.33 7.58 32.79
N GLU A 510 8.60 7.22 33.85
CA GLU A 510 7.17 7.52 34.02
C GLU A 510 6.87 9.03 34.14
N ASP A 511 7.79 9.85 34.64
CA ASP A 511 7.58 11.29 34.84
C ASP A 511 7.47 12.07 33.50
N ILE A 512 7.98 11.50 32.39
CA ILE A 512 7.75 12.04 31.02
C ILE A 512 6.32 11.75 30.58
N VAL A 513 5.85 10.51 30.78
CA VAL A 513 4.56 10.04 30.24
C VAL A 513 3.39 10.70 30.95
N SER A 514 3.54 11.02 32.24
CA SER A 514 2.57 11.79 33.03
C SER A 514 2.54 13.29 32.70
N GLY A 515 3.54 13.81 31.97
CA GLY A 515 3.66 15.22 31.61
C GLY A 515 4.01 16.15 32.78
N THR A 516 4.47 15.61 33.92
CA THR A 516 4.77 16.40 35.12
C THR A 516 6.13 17.10 35.10
N VAL A 517 7.03 16.70 34.19
CA VAL A 517 8.38 17.25 34.04
C VAL A 517 8.61 17.67 32.60
N THR A 518 9.21 18.84 32.39
CA THR A 518 9.69 19.26 31.06
C THR A 518 11.07 18.63 30.83
N PRO A 519 11.22 17.72 29.86
CA PRO A 519 12.51 17.11 29.55
C PRO A 519 13.43 18.09 28.83
N ASP A 520 14.74 17.91 28.99
CA ASP A 520 15.76 18.54 28.16
C ASP A 520 15.71 17.92 26.76
N ALA A 521 15.65 18.77 25.75
CA ALA A 521 15.72 18.36 24.35
C ALA A 521 17.15 18.47 23.81
N VAL A 522 17.60 17.45 23.08
CA VAL A 522 18.85 17.43 22.31
C VAL A 522 18.55 16.91 20.91
N VAL A 523 18.98 17.65 19.89
CA VAL A 523 18.86 17.27 18.48
C VAL A 523 20.26 17.03 17.93
N LEU A 524 20.55 15.79 17.54
CA LEU A 524 21.82 15.41 16.93
C LEU A 524 21.66 15.26 15.42
N ARG A 525 22.67 15.65 14.66
CA ARG A 525 22.79 15.34 13.24
C ARG A 525 23.19 13.87 13.11
N LYS A 526 22.42 13.08 12.38
CA LYS A 526 22.60 11.61 12.32
C LYS A 526 23.92 11.20 11.66
N ASN A 527 24.41 11.92 10.67
CA ASN A 527 25.60 11.52 9.91
C ASN A 527 26.90 11.58 10.73
N ASP A 528 27.06 12.55 11.62
CA ASP A 528 28.30 12.84 12.35
C ASP A 528 28.12 12.92 13.88
N GLY A 529 26.88 12.94 14.37
CA GLY A 529 26.54 13.03 15.79
C GLY A 529 26.64 14.43 16.38
N ASN A 530 26.89 15.46 15.57
CA ASN A 530 27.03 16.83 16.06
C ASN A 530 25.69 17.37 16.59
N VAL A 531 25.75 18.08 17.72
CA VAL A 531 24.58 18.77 18.29
C VAL A 531 24.15 19.90 17.35
N ILE A 532 22.89 19.86 16.94
CA ILE A 532 22.21 20.91 16.16
C ILE A 532 21.56 21.91 17.11
N GLU A 533 20.87 21.39 18.12
CA GLU A 533 20.10 22.16 19.11
C GLU A 533 20.11 21.41 20.45
N GLN A 534 20.22 22.13 21.56
CA GLN A 534 20.09 21.54 22.89
C GLN A 534 19.53 22.52 23.92
N THR A 535 18.88 21.98 24.95
CA THR A 535 18.50 22.71 26.16
C THR A 535 19.73 22.98 27.03
N GLU A 536 19.82 24.18 27.60
CA GLU A 536 20.95 24.62 28.43
C GLU A 536 20.47 25.05 29.84
N PRO A 537 20.98 24.42 30.93
CA PRO A 537 21.95 23.32 30.97
C PRO A 537 21.33 21.95 30.64
N CYS A 538 22.06 21.09 29.93
CA CYS A 538 21.60 19.74 29.58
C CYS A 538 21.91 18.69 30.66
N CYS A 539 20.98 17.77 30.92
CA CYS A 539 21.18 16.64 31.82
C CYS A 539 22.05 15.52 31.26
N LEU A 540 22.24 15.44 29.94
CA LEU A 540 23.08 14.45 29.27
C LEU A 540 24.51 14.97 29.10
N SER A 541 25.50 14.14 29.42
CA SER A 541 26.90 14.41 29.11
C SER A 541 27.15 14.28 27.59
N THR A 542 28.23 14.87 27.09
CA THR A 542 28.64 14.71 25.68
C THR A 542 28.99 13.25 25.33
N VAL A 543 29.48 12.48 26.31
CA VAL A 543 29.77 11.04 26.16
C VAL A 543 28.46 10.26 26.01
N ALA A 544 27.46 10.53 26.86
CA ALA A 544 26.14 9.94 26.76
C ALA A 544 25.45 10.26 25.43
N GLN A 545 25.53 11.51 24.96
CA GLN A 545 25.00 11.92 23.65
C GLN A 545 25.64 11.10 22.50
N SER A 546 26.96 10.90 22.53
CA SER A 546 27.67 10.08 21.52
C SER A 546 27.33 8.58 21.61
N GLY A 547 27.14 8.06 22.83
CA GLY A 547 26.66 6.69 23.05
C GLY A 547 25.26 6.47 22.49
N LEU A 548 24.34 7.40 22.76
CA LEU A 548 22.97 7.38 22.23
C LEU A 548 22.95 7.48 20.69
N HIS A 549 23.79 8.33 20.10
CA HIS A 549 23.97 8.41 18.64
C HIS A 549 24.41 7.06 18.05
N SER A 550 25.39 6.41 18.66
CA SER A 550 25.87 5.10 18.22
C SER A 550 24.80 4.01 18.34
N ALA A 551 24.05 4.00 19.45
CA ALA A 551 22.93 3.08 19.67
C ALA A 551 21.81 3.31 18.64
N ALA A 552 21.47 4.56 18.34
CA ALA A 552 20.48 4.92 17.32
C ALA A 552 20.82 4.35 15.95
N LEU A 553 22.06 4.58 15.47
CA LEU A 553 22.51 4.08 14.18
C LEU A 553 22.49 2.55 14.11
N TYR A 554 22.91 1.90 15.19
CA TYR A 554 22.94 0.45 15.27
C TYR A 554 21.54 -0.17 15.24
N LEU A 555 20.62 0.34 16.08
CA LEU A 555 19.24 -0.14 16.17
C LEU A 555 18.48 0.12 14.86
N GLU A 556 18.54 1.34 14.32
CA GLU A 556 17.89 1.68 13.04
C GLU A 556 18.40 0.82 11.88
N GLY A 557 19.72 0.60 11.79
CA GLY A 557 20.31 -0.22 10.75
C GLY A 557 19.88 -1.69 10.82
N LEU A 558 19.68 -2.22 12.03
CA LEU A 558 19.30 -3.61 12.25
C LEU A 558 17.80 -3.86 12.07
N PHE A 559 16.94 -2.98 12.60
CA PHE A 559 15.48 -3.09 12.43
C PHE A 559 15.01 -2.63 11.04
N GLY A 560 15.89 -1.97 10.28
CA GLY A 560 15.67 -1.56 8.89
C GLY A 560 14.74 -0.35 8.75
N GLY A 561 14.60 0.46 9.80
CA GLY A 561 13.73 1.62 9.84
C GLY A 561 13.89 2.42 11.14
N PRO A 562 13.42 3.69 11.18
CA PRO A 562 13.59 4.55 12.34
C PRO A 562 12.98 3.95 13.61
N GLN A 563 13.65 4.13 14.74
CA GLN A 563 13.27 3.58 16.02
C GLN A 563 12.88 4.67 17.02
N ASP A 564 11.86 4.38 17.82
CA ASP A 564 11.49 5.03 19.07
C ASP A 564 12.06 4.19 20.22
N VAL A 565 13.08 4.74 20.90
CA VAL A 565 13.92 4.05 21.86
C VAL A 565 13.75 4.68 23.24
N GLU A 566 13.26 3.91 24.20
CA GLU A 566 13.28 4.30 25.62
C GLU A 566 14.62 3.87 26.22
N PHE A 567 15.29 4.79 26.91
CA PHE A 567 16.61 4.54 27.49
C PHE A 567 16.76 5.11 28.89
N ILE A 568 17.78 4.61 29.59
CA ILE A 568 18.33 5.15 30.83
C ILE A 568 19.84 5.26 30.65
N VAL A 569 20.41 6.43 30.94
CA VAL A 569 21.86 6.62 31.03
C VAL A 569 22.25 6.57 32.49
N ASP A 570 23.16 5.67 32.85
CA ASP A 570 23.75 5.66 34.19
C ASP A 570 24.68 6.87 34.33
N ILE A 571 24.40 7.75 35.30
CA ILE A 571 25.16 9.00 35.49
C ILE A 571 26.60 8.74 35.93
N ALA A 572 26.87 7.61 36.59
CA ALA A 572 28.21 7.28 37.09
C ALA A 572 29.12 6.73 35.99
N THR A 573 28.56 6.04 34.99
CA THR A 573 29.32 5.30 33.97
C THR A 573 29.10 5.79 32.54
N ASP A 574 28.10 6.65 32.30
CA ASP A 574 27.58 7.01 30.98
C ASP A 574 27.11 5.80 30.14
N GLU A 575 26.83 4.66 30.79
CA GLU A 575 26.35 3.46 30.10
C GLU A 575 24.91 3.63 29.61
N ILE A 576 24.70 3.32 28.34
CA ILE A 576 23.40 3.40 27.67
C ILE A 576 22.62 2.11 27.90
N ASN A 577 21.52 2.23 28.63
CA ASN A 577 20.63 1.11 28.92
C ASN A 577 19.31 1.28 28.16
N VAL A 578 19.10 0.45 27.15
CA VAL A 578 17.87 0.44 26.35
C VAL A 578 16.82 -0.41 27.06
N VAL A 579 15.71 0.23 27.42
CA VAL A 579 14.57 -0.42 28.11
C VAL A 579 13.40 -0.69 27.19
N GLN A 580 13.39 -0.11 25.99
CA GLN A 580 12.47 -0.44 24.90
C GLN A 580 13.00 0.09 23.57
N SER A 581 12.67 -0.57 22.47
CA SER A 581 12.85 -0.05 21.10
C SER A 581 11.65 -0.49 20.27
N ARG A 582 11.08 0.39 19.46
CA ARG A 582 9.99 0.04 18.55
C ARG A 582 10.05 0.91 17.31
N ASP A 583 9.33 0.54 16.27
CA ASP A 583 9.22 1.38 15.09
C ASP A 583 8.54 2.73 15.43
N VAL A 584 9.04 3.83 14.87
CA VAL A 584 8.41 5.15 15.05
C VAL A 584 7.01 5.14 14.44
N THR A 585 5.98 5.24 15.29
CA THR A 585 4.58 5.26 14.88
C THR A 585 4.24 6.54 14.10
N GLY A 586 3.39 6.44 13.08
CA GLY A 586 2.85 7.62 12.38
C GLY A 586 3.57 8.01 11.08
N ARG A 587 4.78 7.49 10.83
CA ARG A 587 5.47 7.71 9.54
C ARG A 587 4.65 7.24 8.34
N GLU A 588 3.92 6.14 8.52
CA GLU A 588 3.09 5.49 7.52
C GLU A 588 1.67 6.08 7.42
N ARG A 589 1.26 6.93 8.37
CA ARG A 589 -0.07 7.57 8.30
C ARG A 589 -0.17 8.43 7.06
N GLU A 590 -1.36 8.45 6.47
CA GLU A 590 -1.69 9.33 5.36
C GLU A 590 -1.64 10.77 5.83
N SER A 591 -0.96 11.64 5.08
CA SER A 591 -1.02 13.08 5.33
C SER A 591 -2.42 13.60 4.98
N ASP A 592 -2.77 14.76 5.52
CA ASP A 592 -4.04 15.43 5.15
C ASP A 592 -4.14 15.64 3.64
N PHE A 593 -3.01 15.91 2.96
CA PHE A 593 -2.95 15.98 1.51
C PHE A 593 -3.31 14.63 0.86
N GLU A 594 -2.70 13.54 1.31
CA GLU A 594 -3.02 12.19 0.81
C GLU A 594 -4.51 11.87 1.02
N LEU A 595 -5.06 12.14 2.20
CA LEU A 595 -6.48 11.89 2.50
C LEU A 595 -7.42 12.70 1.61
N ARG A 596 -7.15 13.99 1.38
CA ARG A 596 -7.99 14.86 0.54
C ARG A 596 -7.91 14.52 -0.94
N THR A 597 -6.75 14.07 -1.42
CA THR A 597 -6.48 13.89 -2.87
C THR A 597 -6.64 12.45 -3.36
N GLU A 598 -6.90 11.51 -2.45
CA GLU A 598 -7.06 10.08 -2.75
C GLU A 598 -8.03 9.87 -3.93
N PHE A 599 -9.20 10.50 -3.87
CA PHE A 599 -10.28 10.33 -4.86
C PHE A 599 -10.28 11.34 -6.00
N ASN A 600 -9.30 12.26 -6.06
CA ASN A 600 -9.21 13.25 -7.13
C ASN A 600 -9.33 12.60 -8.51
N SER A 601 -10.18 13.18 -9.34
CA SER A 601 -10.30 12.87 -10.74
C SER A 601 -8.97 13.14 -11.45
N SER A 602 -8.81 12.48 -12.58
CA SER A 602 -7.74 12.76 -13.51
C SER A 602 -7.91 14.14 -14.17
N ASN A 603 -9.11 14.72 -14.14
CA ASN A 603 -9.37 16.08 -14.58
C ASN A 603 -8.78 17.08 -13.56
N LEU A 604 -8.30 18.23 -14.05
CA LEU A 604 -7.83 19.30 -13.17
C LEU A 604 -9.06 20.14 -12.79
N THR A 605 -9.54 19.96 -11.57
CA THR A 605 -10.64 20.74 -11.01
C THR A 605 -10.27 21.21 -9.60
N ASP A 606 -10.73 22.39 -9.21
CA ASP A 606 -10.54 22.91 -7.85
C ASP A 606 -11.47 22.21 -6.84
N HIS A 607 -12.54 21.60 -7.34
CA HIS A 607 -13.53 20.88 -6.56
C HIS A 607 -13.85 19.52 -7.21
N GLU A 608 -13.75 18.47 -6.41
CA GLU A 608 -14.25 17.14 -6.74
C GLU A 608 -15.70 17.01 -6.25
N CYS A 609 -16.54 16.36 -7.05
CA CYS A 609 -17.94 16.14 -6.69
C CYS A 609 -18.18 14.65 -6.40
N PHE A 610 -18.38 14.32 -5.13
CA PHE A 610 -18.79 12.99 -4.68
C PHE A 610 -20.21 13.04 -4.16
N THR A 611 -21.03 12.05 -4.52
CA THR A 611 -22.41 11.97 -4.07
C THR A 611 -22.84 10.56 -3.68
N MET A 612 -23.71 10.48 -2.68
CA MET A 612 -24.45 9.25 -2.33
C MET A 612 -25.88 9.28 -2.89
N ALA A 613 -26.27 10.32 -3.63
CA ALA A 613 -27.60 10.40 -4.23
C ALA A 613 -27.84 9.19 -5.15
N ASN A 614 -29.02 8.56 -5.03
CA ASN A 614 -29.42 7.30 -5.67
C ASN A 614 -28.60 6.07 -5.21
N VAL A 615 -27.27 6.16 -5.11
CA VAL A 615 -26.40 5.06 -4.65
C VAL A 615 -26.68 4.67 -3.21
N GLY A 616 -26.88 5.63 -2.32
CA GLY A 616 -27.21 5.39 -0.92
C GLY A 616 -28.62 4.84 -0.69
N GLU A 617 -29.51 4.94 -1.68
CA GLU A 617 -30.83 4.27 -1.65
C GLU A 617 -30.73 2.82 -2.11
N VAL A 618 -29.95 2.58 -3.18
CA VAL A 618 -29.74 1.24 -3.76
C VAL A 618 -28.76 0.40 -2.93
N MET A 619 -27.76 1.03 -2.32
CA MET A 619 -26.68 0.43 -1.51
C MET A 619 -26.47 1.22 -0.20
N PRO A 620 -27.43 1.17 0.74
CA PRO A 620 -27.40 1.98 1.98
C PRO A 620 -26.36 1.49 3.01
N ASP A 621 -26.02 0.20 2.97
CA ASP A 621 -25.24 -0.46 4.01
C ASP A 621 -23.74 -0.45 3.70
N PRO A 622 -22.89 -0.56 4.75
CA PRO A 622 -21.47 -0.78 4.57
C PRO A 622 -21.17 -2.03 3.72
N VAL A 623 -20.23 -1.91 2.80
CA VAL A 623 -19.84 -2.97 1.88
C VAL A 623 -18.73 -3.85 2.46
N THR A 624 -18.86 -5.16 2.30
CA THR A 624 -17.83 -6.12 2.73
C THR A 624 -16.64 -6.14 1.77
N PRO A 625 -15.45 -6.61 2.19
CA PRO A 625 -14.30 -6.76 1.29
C PRO A 625 -14.60 -7.61 0.04
N LEU A 626 -15.46 -8.63 0.17
CA LEU A 626 -15.90 -9.45 -0.95
C LEU A 626 -16.78 -8.66 -1.93
N PHE A 627 -17.71 -7.84 -1.41
CA PHE A 627 -18.53 -6.95 -2.24
C PHE A 627 -17.65 -5.95 -2.98
N ILE A 628 -16.70 -5.32 -2.27
CA ILE A 628 -15.71 -4.41 -2.87
C ILE A 628 -14.96 -5.11 -4.01
N SER A 629 -14.53 -6.35 -3.80
CA SER A 629 -13.73 -7.11 -4.78
C SER A 629 -14.50 -7.58 -6.01
N CYS A 630 -15.77 -7.95 -5.84
CA CYS A 630 -16.59 -8.56 -6.90
C CYS A 630 -17.52 -7.56 -7.60
N THR A 631 -18.14 -6.65 -6.84
CA THR A 631 -19.27 -5.86 -7.31
C THR A 631 -18.85 -4.53 -7.90
N THR A 632 -17.84 -3.84 -7.33
CA THR A 632 -17.33 -2.58 -7.92
C THR A 632 -16.82 -2.79 -9.34
N LYS A 633 -16.06 -3.87 -9.58
CA LYS A 633 -15.61 -4.29 -10.91
C LYS A 633 -16.75 -4.61 -11.87
N LEU A 634 -17.85 -5.16 -11.36
CA LEU A 634 -19.03 -5.50 -12.16
C LEU A 634 -19.78 -4.23 -12.57
N TYR A 635 -20.00 -3.29 -11.65
CA TYR A 635 -20.59 -1.99 -11.97
C TYR A 635 -19.71 -1.17 -12.90
N ASP A 636 -18.40 -1.13 -12.67
CA ASP A 636 -17.46 -0.52 -13.62
C ASP A 636 -17.62 -1.16 -14.99
N SER A 637 -17.62 -2.49 -15.06
CA SER A 637 -17.86 -3.20 -16.32
C SER A 637 -19.22 -2.87 -16.92
N CYS A 638 -20.28 -2.65 -16.13
CA CYS A 638 -21.60 -2.24 -16.60
C CYS A 638 -21.60 -0.81 -17.17
N PHE A 639 -21.15 0.19 -16.40
CA PHE A 639 -20.97 1.59 -16.86
C PHE A 639 -20.09 1.68 -18.11
N MET A 640 -19.12 0.77 -18.21
CA MET A 640 -18.20 0.67 -19.34
C MET A 640 -18.76 -0.17 -20.50
N SER A 641 -19.66 -1.12 -20.26
CA SER A 641 -20.29 -1.97 -21.29
C SER A 641 -21.50 -1.30 -21.96
N GLU A 642 -22.18 -0.40 -21.26
CA GLU A 642 -23.26 0.42 -21.83
C GLU A 642 -22.73 1.50 -22.78
N ASN A 643 -21.41 1.61 -22.94
CA ASN A 643 -20.78 2.62 -23.77
C ASN A 643 -19.66 2.02 -24.63
N GLU A 644 -19.62 2.37 -25.94
CA GLU A 644 -18.41 2.26 -26.76
C GLU A 644 -17.23 3.12 -26.24
N VAL A 645 -17.38 3.78 -25.08
CA VAL A 645 -16.32 4.31 -24.19
C VAL A 645 -15.24 3.27 -23.90
N MET A 646 -15.52 1.96 -24.04
CA MET A 646 -14.53 0.86 -24.02
C MET A 646 -13.34 1.03 -24.99
N THR A 647 -13.42 1.90 -25.99
CA THR A 647 -12.30 2.21 -26.90
C THR A 647 -11.56 3.50 -26.54
N ARG A 648 -12.11 4.31 -25.63
CA ARG A 648 -11.70 5.70 -25.36
C ARG A 648 -11.38 6.01 -23.90
N SER A 649 -11.74 5.12 -22.97
CA SER A 649 -11.37 5.20 -21.56
C SER A 649 -10.60 3.95 -21.13
N PRO A 650 -9.60 4.08 -20.23
CA PRO A 650 -8.92 2.94 -19.65
C PRO A 650 -9.92 1.95 -19.01
N ARG A 651 -9.89 0.69 -19.43
CA ARG A 651 -10.67 -0.48 -19.01
C ARG A 651 -10.64 -0.80 -17.51
N HIS A 652 -9.90 -0.04 -16.73
CA HIS A 652 -9.41 -0.45 -15.41
C HIS A 652 -9.50 0.65 -14.35
N TYR A 653 -10.09 1.79 -14.70
CA TYR A 653 -10.44 2.81 -13.72
C TYR A 653 -11.87 2.58 -13.26
N ALA A 654 -12.14 2.75 -11.97
CA ALA A 654 -13.51 2.79 -11.51
C ALA A 654 -14.16 4.07 -12.03
N VAL A 655 -15.00 3.95 -13.07
CA VAL A 655 -15.44 5.10 -13.88
C VAL A 655 -16.43 5.98 -13.11
N GLY A 656 -17.01 5.46 -12.02
CA GLY A 656 -17.92 6.26 -11.20
C GLY A 656 -18.08 5.81 -9.77
N ILE A 657 -17.97 4.51 -9.45
CA ILE A 657 -18.22 4.04 -8.08
C ILE A 657 -16.90 3.95 -7.31
N SER A 658 -16.82 4.69 -6.22
CA SER A 658 -15.74 4.63 -5.24
C SER A 658 -16.25 4.12 -3.89
N ILE A 659 -15.35 3.63 -3.04
CA ILE A 659 -15.65 3.17 -1.69
C ILE A 659 -14.93 4.09 -0.72
N PHE A 660 -15.68 4.74 0.15
CA PHE A 660 -15.14 5.60 1.20
C PHE A 660 -15.76 5.21 2.53
N GLN A 661 -14.93 4.93 3.55
CA GLN A 661 -15.38 4.44 4.86
C GLN A 661 -16.37 3.26 4.76
N GLN A 662 -16.03 2.28 3.92
CA GLN A 662 -16.88 1.11 3.62
C GLN A 662 -18.25 1.46 3.02
N ARG A 663 -18.49 2.67 2.53
CA ARG A 663 -19.73 3.06 1.84
C ARG A 663 -19.48 3.31 0.37
N THR A 664 -20.47 2.99 -0.45
CA THR A 664 -20.45 3.26 -1.89
C THR A 664 -20.74 4.73 -2.15
N ILE A 665 -19.84 5.40 -2.86
CA ILE A 665 -19.97 6.80 -3.29
C ILE A 665 -19.81 6.88 -4.81
N LEU A 666 -20.45 7.88 -5.43
CA LEU A 666 -20.30 8.16 -6.86
C LEU A 666 -19.35 9.36 -7.06
N ASN A 667 -18.25 9.19 -7.79
CA ASN A 667 -17.46 10.32 -8.31
C ASN A 667 -18.19 10.89 -9.55
N HIS A 668 -18.93 11.95 -9.32
CA HIS A 668 -19.77 12.58 -10.32
C HIS A 668 -18.94 13.24 -11.43
N GLY A 669 -17.80 13.86 -11.09
CA GLY A 669 -16.90 14.49 -12.06
C GLY A 669 -16.29 13.51 -13.06
N GLU A 670 -15.85 12.34 -12.58
CA GLU A 670 -15.30 11.29 -13.43
C GLU A 670 -16.32 10.69 -14.39
N VAL A 671 -17.58 10.55 -13.99
CA VAL A 671 -18.64 10.05 -14.89
C VAL A 671 -19.03 11.10 -15.93
N PHE A 672 -19.35 12.33 -15.48
CA PHE A 672 -20.06 13.31 -16.30
C PHE A 672 -19.13 14.14 -17.21
N LEU A 673 -17.89 14.43 -16.79
CA LEU A 673 -16.93 15.13 -17.66
C LEU A 673 -16.40 14.23 -18.79
N ARG A 674 -16.54 12.90 -18.67
CA ARG A 674 -16.23 11.96 -19.76
C ARG A 674 -17.32 11.92 -20.81
N THR A 675 -18.58 12.15 -20.43
CA THR A 675 -19.75 12.27 -21.31
C THR A 675 -20.17 13.73 -21.49
N TRP A 676 -19.19 14.64 -21.53
CA TRP A 676 -19.40 16.10 -21.54
C TRP A 676 -20.42 16.58 -22.59
N GLU A 677 -20.52 15.92 -23.76
CA GLU A 677 -21.51 16.27 -24.80
C GLU A 677 -22.96 16.01 -24.38
N GLU A 678 -23.21 14.99 -23.56
CA GLU A 678 -24.54 14.71 -23.00
C GLU A 678 -24.82 15.71 -21.87
N THR A 679 -23.85 15.91 -20.98
CA THR A 679 -23.92 16.83 -19.85
C THR A 679 -24.17 18.29 -20.28
N GLU A 680 -23.48 18.76 -21.32
CA GLU A 680 -23.68 20.12 -21.88
C GLU A 680 -25.10 20.30 -22.44
N LYS A 681 -25.71 19.23 -22.97
CA LYS A 681 -27.08 19.25 -23.51
C LYS A 681 -28.14 19.05 -22.44
N ASP A 682 -27.83 18.29 -21.39
CA ASP A 682 -28.76 17.83 -20.36
C ASP A 682 -28.22 18.13 -18.95
N ARG A 683 -28.35 19.41 -18.57
CA ARG A 683 -28.00 19.92 -17.23
C ARG A 683 -28.99 19.46 -16.14
N ILE A 684 -30.07 18.77 -16.50
CA ILE A 684 -31.14 18.37 -15.58
C ILE A 684 -30.60 17.42 -14.52
N ALA A 685 -29.69 16.52 -14.87
CA ALA A 685 -29.08 15.58 -13.92
C ALA A 685 -28.28 16.31 -12.82
N GLU A 686 -27.53 17.36 -13.17
CA GLU A 686 -26.78 18.16 -12.18
C GLU A 686 -27.73 18.90 -11.22
N ILE A 687 -28.76 19.54 -11.78
CA ILE A 687 -29.77 20.26 -10.98
C ILE A 687 -30.56 19.29 -10.09
N ALA A 688 -30.92 18.11 -10.58
CA ALA A 688 -31.64 17.10 -9.81
C ALA A 688 -30.80 16.54 -8.65
N LEU A 689 -29.48 16.38 -8.86
CA LEU A 689 -28.58 15.78 -7.87
C LEU A 689 -28.04 16.80 -6.85
N ALA A 690 -27.78 18.04 -7.27
CA ALA A 690 -27.11 19.06 -6.44
C ALA A 690 -27.86 20.38 -6.31
N GLY A 691 -29.02 20.54 -6.96
CA GLY A 691 -29.80 21.78 -6.95
C GLY A 691 -29.17 22.94 -7.73
N GLN A 692 -28.01 22.73 -8.36
CA GLN A 692 -27.26 23.73 -9.10
C GLN A 692 -26.43 23.06 -10.21
N GLU A 693 -25.92 23.86 -11.15
CA GLU A 693 -24.90 23.40 -12.09
C GLU A 693 -23.58 23.18 -11.34
N LEU A 694 -23.00 21.99 -11.49
CA LEU A 694 -21.77 21.57 -10.82
C LEU A 694 -20.54 21.80 -11.70
N PHE A 695 -20.66 21.62 -13.02
CA PHE A 695 -19.53 21.71 -13.95
C PHE A 695 -19.54 23.02 -14.72
N THR A 696 -18.44 23.77 -14.67
CA THR A 696 -18.29 25.01 -15.44
C THR A 696 -18.06 24.73 -16.93
N LYS A 697 -18.27 25.73 -17.79
CA LYS A 697 -17.95 25.62 -19.23
C LYS A 697 -16.49 25.25 -19.48
N GLU A 698 -15.59 25.76 -18.65
CA GLU A 698 -14.15 25.45 -18.72
C GLU A 698 -13.90 23.97 -18.42
N MET A 699 -14.54 23.42 -17.38
CA MET A 699 -14.44 21.98 -17.04
C MET A 699 -14.99 21.10 -18.17
N LEU A 700 -16.09 21.50 -18.81
CA LEU A 700 -16.65 20.80 -19.97
C LEU A 700 -15.72 20.88 -21.20
N GLU A 701 -15.12 22.04 -21.47
CA GLU A 701 -14.15 22.20 -22.56
C GLU A 701 -12.87 21.40 -22.30
N MET A 702 -12.43 21.30 -21.04
CA MET A 702 -11.37 20.38 -20.63
C MET A 702 -11.76 18.92 -20.84
N GLY A 703 -12.99 18.55 -20.48
CA GLY A 703 -13.57 17.24 -20.77
C GLY A 703 -13.52 16.93 -22.27
N LYS A 704 -13.87 17.91 -23.11
CA LYS A 704 -13.79 17.83 -24.58
C LYS A 704 -12.39 17.69 -25.14
N GLN A 705 -11.43 18.44 -24.61
CA GLN A 705 -10.02 18.31 -25.01
C GLN A 705 -9.46 16.93 -24.65
N ARG A 706 -9.84 16.43 -23.47
CA ARG A 706 -9.30 15.18 -22.92
C ARG A 706 -9.99 13.92 -23.45
N TYR A 707 -11.32 13.97 -23.60
CA TYR A 707 -12.19 12.89 -24.03
C TYR A 707 -12.85 13.29 -25.36
N ASP A 708 -12.29 12.76 -26.45
CA ASP A 708 -12.67 13.07 -27.84
C ASP A 708 -14.18 12.99 -28.12
N ARG A 709 -14.68 13.71 -29.12
CA ARG A 709 -16.11 13.81 -29.46
C ARG A 709 -16.77 12.46 -29.67
N LEU A 710 -17.94 12.24 -29.06
CA LEU A 710 -18.72 11.02 -29.30
C LEU A 710 -19.09 10.92 -30.79
N HIS A 711 -19.07 9.71 -31.33
CA HIS A 711 -19.42 9.51 -32.74
C HIS A 711 -20.89 9.90 -32.97
N LYS A 712 -21.22 10.55 -34.10
CA LYS A 712 -22.61 11.00 -34.37
C LYS A 712 -23.66 9.89 -34.35
N LEU A 713 -23.26 8.64 -34.62
CA LEU A 713 -24.13 7.45 -34.57
C LEU A 713 -24.16 6.78 -33.19
N PHE A 714 -23.50 7.33 -32.18
CA PHE A 714 -23.45 6.80 -30.82
C PHE A 714 -24.84 6.49 -30.22
N PRO A 715 -25.88 7.35 -30.38
CA PRO A 715 -27.23 6.99 -29.89
C PRO A 715 -27.78 5.70 -30.52
N LEU A 716 -27.47 5.43 -31.78
CA LEU A 716 -27.91 4.21 -32.48
C LEU A 716 -27.14 2.98 -32.00
N PHE A 717 -25.83 3.11 -31.73
CA PHE A 717 -25.03 2.03 -31.14
C PHE A 717 -25.50 1.71 -29.72
N ARG A 718 -25.89 2.72 -28.92
CA ARG A 718 -26.45 2.54 -27.58
C ARG A 718 -27.79 1.80 -27.64
N ILE A 719 -28.70 2.23 -28.52
CA ILE A 719 -29.98 1.54 -28.75
C ILE A 719 -29.76 0.09 -29.21
N ALA A 720 -28.83 -0.13 -30.15
CA ALA A 720 -28.50 -1.47 -30.62
C ALA A 720 -27.90 -2.36 -29.51
N GLY A 721 -27.03 -1.80 -28.65
CA GLY A 721 -26.43 -2.50 -27.51
C GLY A 721 -27.46 -2.87 -26.45
N LEU A 722 -28.33 -1.93 -26.07
CA LEU A 722 -29.46 -2.17 -25.17
C LEU A 722 -30.39 -3.26 -25.73
N LEU A 723 -30.76 -3.16 -27.01
CA LEU A 723 -31.55 -4.19 -27.69
C LEU A 723 -30.83 -5.54 -27.70
N ASN A 724 -29.51 -5.59 -27.88
CA ASN A 724 -28.75 -6.84 -27.89
C ASN A 724 -28.68 -7.49 -26.49
N ILE A 725 -28.60 -6.68 -25.44
CA ILE A 725 -28.67 -7.15 -24.04
C ILE A 725 -30.06 -7.72 -23.76
N VAL A 726 -31.10 -6.97 -24.11
CA VAL A 726 -32.51 -7.37 -23.98
C VAL A 726 -32.79 -8.65 -24.77
N LEU A 727 -32.31 -8.76 -26.01
CA LEU A 727 -32.48 -9.94 -26.88
C LEU A 727 -31.63 -11.15 -26.45
N ARG A 728 -30.61 -10.96 -25.61
CA ARG A 728 -29.79 -12.04 -25.02
C ARG A 728 -30.29 -12.46 -23.65
N ASP A 729 -31.28 -11.77 -23.09
CA ASP A 729 -31.92 -12.18 -21.85
C ASP A 729 -32.68 -13.50 -22.08
N SER A 730 -32.35 -14.49 -21.26
CA SER A 730 -32.93 -15.83 -21.31
C SER A 730 -34.46 -15.87 -21.11
N TYR A 731 -35.04 -14.86 -20.45
CA TYR A 731 -36.50 -14.75 -20.30
C TYR A 731 -37.16 -14.29 -21.61
N ILE A 732 -36.60 -13.26 -22.26
CA ILE A 732 -37.12 -12.72 -23.52
C ILE A 732 -36.92 -13.71 -24.67
N GLN A 733 -35.80 -14.46 -24.67
CA GLN A 733 -35.62 -15.55 -25.64
C GLN A 733 -36.62 -16.71 -25.45
N ARG A 734 -37.09 -16.97 -24.23
CA ARG A 734 -38.15 -17.97 -23.99
C ARG A 734 -39.50 -17.50 -24.52
N ASP A 735 -39.86 -16.25 -24.29
CA ASP A 735 -41.13 -15.69 -24.78
C ASP A 735 -41.13 -15.51 -26.31
N LEU A 736 -40.01 -15.06 -26.90
CA LEU A 736 -39.82 -15.03 -28.36
C LEU A 736 -39.84 -16.42 -28.98
N ALA A 737 -39.33 -17.45 -28.30
CA ALA A 737 -39.42 -18.84 -28.76
C ALA A 737 -40.85 -19.39 -28.63
N PHE A 738 -41.59 -18.99 -27.60
CA PHE A 738 -42.99 -19.34 -27.39
C PHE A 738 -43.90 -18.72 -28.46
N GLU A 739 -43.73 -17.43 -28.78
CA GLU A 739 -44.47 -16.76 -29.85
C GLU A 739 -44.07 -17.24 -31.25
N ASN A 740 -42.77 -17.44 -31.52
CA ASN A 740 -42.34 -18.03 -32.80
C ASN A 740 -42.91 -19.45 -33.00
N SER A 741 -43.15 -20.21 -31.93
CA SER A 741 -43.80 -21.53 -32.03
C SER A 741 -45.29 -21.44 -32.41
N GLN A 742 -45.98 -20.35 -32.04
CA GLN A 742 -47.36 -20.09 -32.46
C GLN A 742 -47.44 -19.53 -33.89
N VAL A 743 -46.52 -18.63 -34.26
CA VAL A 743 -46.45 -18.05 -35.61
C VAL A 743 -46.04 -19.11 -36.65
N SER A 744 -45.09 -19.99 -36.31
CA SER A 744 -44.65 -21.09 -37.18
C SER A 744 -45.71 -22.16 -37.42
N ARG A 745 -46.72 -22.29 -36.54
CA ARG A 745 -47.89 -23.17 -36.77
C ARG A 745 -48.90 -22.61 -37.76
N THR A 746 -48.79 -21.34 -38.15
CA THR A 746 -49.79 -20.64 -38.96
C THR A 746 -49.29 -20.24 -40.35
N LEU A 747 -48.00 -20.47 -40.66
CA LEU A 747 -47.39 -20.06 -41.94
C LEU A 747 -46.83 -21.26 -42.71
N ILE A 748 -47.61 -21.74 -43.68
CA ILE A 748 -47.13 -22.69 -44.69
C ILE A 748 -46.17 -21.95 -45.63
N ALA A 749 -44.98 -22.51 -45.83
CA ALA A 749 -43.93 -21.95 -46.67
C ALA A 749 -44.31 -22.03 -48.16
N GLY A 750 -44.72 -20.89 -48.72
CA GLY A 750 -44.89 -20.71 -50.17
C GLY A 750 -45.45 -19.33 -50.48
N GLY A 751 -44.75 -18.54 -51.30
CA GLY A 751 -45.21 -17.21 -51.68
C GLY A 751 -44.13 -16.33 -52.31
N THR A 752 -44.58 -15.43 -53.18
CA THR A 752 -43.77 -14.47 -53.93
C THR A 752 -43.11 -13.43 -53.01
N PRO A 753 -42.07 -12.69 -53.46
CA PRO A 753 -41.36 -11.72 -52.61
C PRO A 753 -42.27 -10.69 -51.92
N ALA A 754 -43.38 -10.29 -52.53
CA ALA A 754 -44.35 -9.35 -51.95
C ALA A 754 -45.15 -9.94 -50.77
N GLU A 755 -45.34 -11.26 -50.74
CA GLU A 755 -45.99 -11.95 -49.60
C GLU A 755 -45.00 -12.15 -48.44
N ARG A 756 -43.71 -12.28 -48.75
CA ARG A 756 -42.64 -12.32 -47.73
C ARG A 756 -42.45 -10.97 -47.04
N ILE A 757 -42.57 -9.86 -47.77
CA ILE A 757 -42.51 -8.50 -47.20
C ILE A 757 -43.71 -8.24 -46.28
N ARG A 758 -44.93 -8.63 -46.67
CA ARG A 758 -46.12 -8.51 -45.80
C ARG A 758 -46.04 -9.36 -44.53
N ASN A 759 -45.35 -10.51 -44.58
CA ASN A 759 -45.10 -11.31 -43.38
C ASN A 759 -44.04 -10.68 -42.46
N LEU A 760 -43.03 -10.02 -43.02
CA LEU A 760 -42.04 -9.23 -42.27
C LEU A 760 -42.68 -8.00 -41.60
N GLU A 761 -43.59 -7.30 -42.28
CA GLU A 761 -44.35 -6.19 -41.68
C GLU A 761 -45.24 -6.66 -40.52
N LYS A 762 -45.88 -7.83 -40.63
CA LYS A 762 -46.65 -8.45 -39.53
C LYS A 762 -45.76 -8.84 -38.34
N GLN A 763 -44.54 -9.32 -38.58
CA GLN A 763 -43.59 -9.64 -37.51
C GLN A 763 -43.08 -8.39 -36.80
N LEU A 764 -42.86 -7.30 -37.55
CA LEU A 764 -42.50 -6.01 -36.95
C LEU A 764 -43.64 -5.44 -36.10
N ASP A 765 -44.89 -5.54 -36.56
CA ASP A 765 -46.06 -5.01 -35.84
C ASP A 765 -46.34 -5.78 -34.53
N VAL A 766 -45.99 -7.08 -34.47
CA VAL A 766 -46.05 -7.87 -33.24
C VAL A 766 -44.91 -7.48 -32.29
N ALA A 767 -43.68 -7.36 -32.79
CA ALA A 767 -42.52 -6.96 -32.00
C ALA A 767 -42.59 -5.53 -31.44
N THR A 768 -43.46 -4.68 -32.01
CA THR A 768 -43.69 -3.30 -31.53
C THR A 768 -44.83 -3.22 -30.50
N LYS A 769 -45.67 -4.25 -30.40
CA LYS A 769 -46.78 -4.34 -29.43
C LYS A 769 -46.41 -5.03 -28.12
N VAL A 770 -45.36 -5.85 -28.13
CA VAL A 770 -44.66 -6.40 -26.95
C VAL A 770 -43.67 -5.36 -26.45
#